data_AF-A0A356QRX4-F1
#
_entry.id   AF-A0A356QRX4-F1
#
_cell.length_a   1.000
_cell.length_b   1.000
_cell.length_c   1.000
_cell.angle_alpha   90.00
_cell.angle_beta   90.00
_cell.angle_gamma   90.00
#
_symmetry.space_group_name_H-M   'P 1'
#
loop_
_entity.id
_entity.type
_entity.pdbx_description
1 polymer ?
#
loop_
_entity_poly.entity_id
_entity_poly.type
_entity_poly.pdbx_seq_one_letter_code
_entity_poly.pdbx_strand_id
1 'polypeptide(L)'
;MPATEKTWWNMQILHITFCVLAVMLLVATVVMLAADHNRPWKKYQRTFRALETWSAAAQVDSEDSLAFQAKSTELEASLAEVRRADLDPALVSDFFERAETVKEDAEASALAKEDVSRLREAKDPDSRFQIRGDLLQRLQDIVDRSKFREDNLAGSLKLQKANLDKRRADYELAVSNEADISKQNELLVLTDEQKKKVTDATLAFQAANTHRKDLAKALKAITAAESVAAKSLADHRQTLALLKKTLSDRAPNIGKAVLELPVLDAFNSPLRIDQIWLPKLTLNNNFRDVARFDRCTTCHQGMNKSAPGAPSEPAYPEAAIVEVVLPTPNEPPASEGAESESLRMESAFGFSLATQGLFREDSPTVSVVLPESPAAIAGLQSGDVITAVGGGRTSVRELAVAALLENVSWGTPLRLEVQRGVPQPYATHPRLDLFVSDSSPHSMQTFGCTICHQGQGSATSFKWSSHSPNSPKQSHVWHDEYGWFNNHHWIYPMLPQRFEESSCLKCHHEVVDLEPSERFPEPPAPKVVAGYHLIRQYGCYGCHEIKGWSGPDQRVGPDLRLEPNYHEVAQAVAVDPGAQQMDGTFNDWVTDVISSPDGNDARQRLREAIDADAALGDDAKLTDRTHVLASLLKTPETPGMFPKVGPSLRHVASKVGFE
;
A
#
# COMPACT_ATOMS: atom_id res chain seq x y z
N MET A 1 26.19 75.22 -26.85
CA MET A 1 25.27 74.46 -27.72
C MET A 1 24.23 73.83 -26.80
N PRO A 2 22.92 74.05 -27.00
CA PRO A 2 21.93 73.35 -26.20
C PRO A 2 21.99 71.87 -26.58
N ALA A 3 22.11 71.00 -25.60
CA ALA A 3 21.99 69.56 -25.82
C ALA A 3 20.59 69.30 -26.36
N THR A 4 20.48 68.95 -27.64
CA THR A 4 19.21 68.49 -28.20
C THR A 4 18.95 67.13 -27.59
N GLU A 5 18.06 67.05 -26.60
CA GLU A 5 17.61 65.79 -25.97
C GLU A 5 16.77 64.94 -26.93
N LYS A 6 17.26 64.70 -28.15
CA LYS A 6 16.66 63.78 -29.10
C LYS A 6 17.38 62.45 -28.96
N THR A 7 16.72 61.51 -28.30
CA THR A 7 17.18 60.12 -28.25
C THR A 7 17.19 59.53 -29.66
N TRP A 8 18.16 58.68 -29.95
CA TRP A 8 18.33 58.04 -31.28
C TRP A 8 17.06 57.29 -31.74
N TRP A 9 16.27 56.78 -30.79
CA TRP A 9 14.99 56.13 -31.02
C TRP A 9 13.82 56.98 -30.51
N ASN A 10 12.66 56.87 -31.16
CA ASN A 10 11.42 57.48 -30.67
C ASN A 10 11.00 56.81 -29.36
N MET A 11 11.09 57.56 -28.26
CA MET A 11 10.85 57.07 -26.91
C MET A 11 9.43 56.53 -26.71
N GLN A 12 8.41 57.14 -27.34
CA GLN A 12 7.03 56.66 -27.24
C GLN A 12 6.87 55.29 -27.90
N ILE A 13 7.45 55.10 -29.10
CA ILE A 13 7.40 53.82 -29.82
C ILE A 13 8.16 52.75 -29.02
N LEU A 14 9.32 53.09 -28.46
CA LEU A 14 10.11 52.17 -27.64
C LEU A 14 9.34 51.73 -26.38
N HIS A 15 8.71 52.67 -25.66
CA HIS A 15 7.91 52.35 -24.47
C HIS A 15 6.68 51.49 -24.79
N ILE A 16 5.97 51.78 -25.88
CA ILE A 16 4.84 50.95 -26.32
C ILE A 16 5.31 49.55 -26.69
N THR A 17 6.40 49.44 -27.45
CA THR A 17 6.96 48.14 -27.86
C THR A 17 7.42 47.34 -26.63
N PHE A 18 8.12 47.98 -25.69
CA PHE A 18 8.53 47.36 -24.44
C PHE A 18 7.32 46.89 -23.61
N CYS A 19 6.29 47.72 -23.48
CA CYS A 19 5.05 47.37 -22.78
C CYS A 19 4.38 46.14 -23.42
N VAL A 20 4.25 46.11 -24.74
CA VAL A 20 3.66 44.98 -25.48
C VAL A 20 4.49 43.70 -25.31
N LEU A 21 5.82 43.78 -25.44
CA LEU A 21 6.71 42.63 -25.21
C LEU A 21 6.64 42.12 -23.76
N ALA A 22 6.58 43.03 -22.79
CA ALA A 22 6.45 42.68 -21.37
C ALA A 22 5.11 41.99 -21.08
N VAL A 23 4.00 42.47 -21.65
CA VAL A 23 2.69 41.82 -21.54
C VAL A 23 2.69 40.45 -22.21
N MET A 24 3.27 40.30 -23.40
CA MET A 24 3.38 39.01 -24.08
C MET A 24 4.21 38.02 -23.27
N LEU A 25 5.33 38.46 -22.70
CA LEU A 25 6.16 37.63 -21.81
C LEU A 25 5.39 37.21 -20.56
N LEU A 26 4.63 38.13 -19.94
CA LEU A 26 3.78 37.81 -18.78
C LEU A 26 2.72 36.76 -19.14
N VAL A 27 2.01 36.93 -20.25
CA VAL A 27 1.01 35.96 -20.72
C VAL A 27 1.66 34.60 -20.99
N ALA A 28 2.79 34.56 -21.69
CA ALA A 28 3.52 33.33 -21.94
C ALA A 28 3.96 32.64 -20.64
N THR A 29 4.41 33.41 -19.65
CA THR A 29 4.80 32.90 -18.33
C THR A 29 3.61 32.32 -17.58
N VAL A 30 2.47 33.02 -17.57
CA VAL A 30 1.23 32.52 -16.93
C VAL A 30 0.73 31.26 -17.61
N VAL A 31 0.77 31.19 -18.95
CA VAL A 31 0.39 29.99 -19.71
C VAL A 31 1.32 28.82 -19.39
N MET A 32 2.64 29.05 -19.32
CA MET A 32 3.61 28.02 -18.92
C MET A 32 3.33 27.48 -17.51
N LEU A 33 3.08 28.37 -16.55
CA LEU A 33 2.75 27.99 -15.18
C LEU A 33 1.42 27.24 -15.10
N ALA A 34 0.40 27.67 -15.83
CA ALA A 34 -0.89 26.97 -15.93
C ALA A 34 -0.74 25.57 -16.55
N ALA A 35 0.11 25.43 -17.57
CA ALA A 35 0.41 24.14 -18.18
C ALA A 35 1.14 23.19 -17.22
N ASP A 36 2.08 23.71 -16.42
CA ASP A 36 2.78 22.91 -15.40
C ASP A 36 1.86 22.54 -14.22
N HIS A 37 0.96 23.45 -13.84
CA HIS A 37 -0.08 23.22 -12.85
C HIS A 37 -1.03 22.09 -13.28
N ASN A 38 -1.37 22.01 -14.57
CA ASN A 38 -2.31 21.04 -15.12
C ASN A 38 -1.65 19.76 -15.66
N ARG A 39 -0.46 19.39 -15.18
CA ARG A 39 0.17 18.13 -15.61
C ARG A 39 -0.69 16.91 -15.25
N PRO A 40 -0.81 15.91 -16.16
CA PRO A 40 -1.72 14.76 -15.96
C PRO A 40 -1.50 13.97 -14.66
N TRP A 41 -0.26 13.83 -14.20
CA TRP A 41 0.04 13.05 -12.99
C TRP A 41 -0.56 13.64 -11.71
N LYS A 42 -0.73 14.97 -11.63
CA LYS A 42 -1.30 15.66 -10.45
C LYS A 42 -2.74 15.22 -10.19
N LYS A 43 -3.49 14.86 -11.24
CA LYS A 43 -4.86 14.31 -11.11
C LYS A 43 -4.85 13.04 -10.26
N TYR A 44 -3.95 12.09 -10.55
CA TYR A 44 -3.89 10.82 -9.83
C TYR A 44 -3.50 11.03 -8.36
N GLN A 45 -2.53 11.88 -8.06
CA GLN A 45 -2.18 12.17 -6.66
C GLN A 45 -3.30 12.87 -5.90
N ARG A 46 -4.03 13.83 -6.52
CA ARG A 46 -5.20 14.47 -5.91
C ARG A 46 -6.31 13.45 -5.64
N THR A 47 -6.62 12.59 -6.59
CA THR A 47 -7.62 11.52 -6.40
C THR A 47 -7.20 10.53 -5.33
N PHE A 48 -5.92 10.16 -5.27
CA PHE A 48 -5.43 9.26 -4.21
C PHE A 48 -5.49 9.90 -2.82
N ARG A 49 -5.17 11.20 -2.69
CA ARG A 49 -5.39 11.94 -1.44
C ARG A 49 -6.85 12.01 -1.04
N ALA A 50 -7.75 12.15 -2.00
CA ALA A 50 -9.20 12.10 -1.76
C ALA A 50 -9.61 10.71 -1.25
N LEU A 51 -9.07 9.62 -1.84
CA LEU A 51 -9.24 8.25 -1.35
C LEU A 51 -8.73 8.07 0.09
N GLU A 52 -7.53 8.55 0.42
CA GLU A 52 -6.99 8.47 1.78
C GLU A 52 -7.80 9.30 2.79
N THR A 53 -8.39 10.41 2.35
CA THR A 53 -9.26 11.27 3.17
C THR A 53 -10.61 10.61 3.39
N TRP A 54 -11.23 10.08 2.32
CA TRP A 54 -12.50 9.36 2.36
C TRP A 54 -12.41 8.12 3.24
N SER A 55 -11.33 7.33 3.10
CA SER A 55 -11.11 6.13 3.92
C SER A 55 -10.93 6.48 5.40
N ALA A 56 -10.25 7.59 5.70
CA ALA A 56 -10.12 8.09 7.08
C ALA A 56 -11.47 8.60 7.62
N ALA A 57 -12.30 9.23 6.77
CA ALA A 57 -13.64 9.67 7.14
C ALA A 57 -14.53 8.47 7.45
N ALA A 58 -14.55 7.44 6.60
CA ALA A 58 -15.30 6.20 6.81
C ALA A 58 -14.89 5.49 8.12
N GLN A 59 -13.59 5.50 8.46
CA GLN A 59 -13.12 5.00 9.75
C GLN A 59 -13.66 5.83 10.93
N VAL A 60 -13.66 7.15 10.82
CA VAL A 60 -14.26 8.02 11.86
C VAL A 60 -15.77 7.78 11.98
N ASP A 61 -16.49 7.66 10.87
CA ASP A 61 -17.93 7.38 10.86
C ASP A 61 -18.23 6.03 11.53
N SER A 62 -17.37 5.02 11.32
CA SER A 62 -17.51 3.71 11.99
C SER A 62 -17.34 3.80 13.51
N GLU A 63 -16.58 4.77 13.99
CA GLU A 63 -16.34 5.02 15.41
C GLU A 63 -17.37 6.00 16.01
N ASP A 64 -18.06 6.80 15.20
CA ASP A 64 -19.23 7.56 15.65
C ASP A 64 -20.51 6.70 15.64
N SER A 65 -20.42 5.42 15.24
CA SER A 65 -21.52 4.46 15.17
C SER A 65 -22.08 4.00 16.52
N LEU A 66 -23.27 3.41 16.49
CA LEU A 66 -23.96 2.87 17.67
C LEU A 66 -23.10 1.87 18.47
N ALA A 67 -22.34 1.02 17.77
CA ALA A 67 -21.52 -0.01 18.40
C ALA A 67 -20.37 0.59 19.22
N PHE A 68 -19.73 1.65 18.71
CA PHE A 68 -18.66 2.32 19.43
C PHE A 68 -19.18 3.08 20.66
N GLN A 69 -20.30 3.78 20.54
CA GLN A 69 -20.92 4.47 21.68
C GLN A 69 -21.32 3.50 22.79
N ALA A 70 -21.88 2.34 22.43
CA ALA A 70 -22.17 1.27 23.37
C ALA A 70 -20.91 0.79 24.08
N LYS A 71 -19.80 0.59 23.35
CA LYS A 71 -18.53 0.17 23.94
C LYS A 71 -17.91 1.22 24.86
N SER A 72 -17.98 2.50 24.50
CA SER A 72 -17.52 3.59 25.36
C SER A 72 -18.32 3.60 26.67
N THR A 73 -19.64 3.43 26.60
CA THR A 73 -20.52 3.39 27.78
C THR A 73 -20.20 2.17 28.66
N GLU A 74 -19.97 1.00 28.06
CA GLU A 74 -19.56 -0.23 28.75
C GLU A 74 -18.23 -0.06 29.49
N LEU A 75 -17.22 0.52 28.83
CA LEU A 75 -15.89 0.76 29.42
C LEU A 75 -15.94 1.82 30.53
N GLU A 76 -16.77 2.86 30.38
CA GLU A 76 -17.01 3.85 31.43
C GLU A 76 -17.68 3.23 32.65
N ALA A 77 -18.70 2.39 32.44
CA ALA A 77 -19.36 1.66 33.51
C ALA A 77 -18.40 0.69 34.22
N SER A 78 -17.59 -0.06 33.45
CA SER A 78 -16.58 -0.98 33.99
C SER A 78 -15.54 -0.26 34.84
N LEU A 79 -15.00 0.87 34.36
CA LEU A 79 -14.06 1.68 35.15
C LEU A 79 -14.72 2.23 36.42
N ALA A 80 -15.97 2.69 36.32
CA ALA A 80 -16.72 3.22 37.45
C ALA A 80 -17.06 2.14 38.50
N GLU A 81 -17.24 0.88 38.09
CA GLU A 81 -17.40 -0.27 38.97
C GLU A 81 -16.10 -0.60 39.71
N VAL A 82 -14.98 -0.76 38.98
CA VAL A 82 -13.67 -1.06 39.57
C VAL A 82 -13.21 0.03 40.55
N ARG A 83 -13.53 1.29 40.25
CA ARG A 83 -13.25 2.43 41.14
C ARG A 83 -14.05 2.43 42.43
N ARG A 84 -15.23 1.79 42.45
CA ARG A 84 -16.06 1.63 43.64
C ARG A 84 -15.78 0.34 44.39
N ALA A 85 -15.08 -0.61 43.79
CA ALA A 85 -14.67 -1.85 44.42
C ALA A 85 -13.66 -1.59 45.55
N ASP A 86 -13.74 -2.46 46.56
CA ASP A 86 -12.85 -2.41 47.73
C ASP A 86 -11.40 -2.75 47.33
N LEU A 87 -10.46 -2.09 47.98
CA LEU A 87 -9.04 -2.43 47.85
C LEU A 87 -8.75 -3.74 48.60
N ASP A 88 -7.92 -4.60 48.03
CA ASP A 88 -7.47 -5.82 48.70
C ASP A 88 -6.70 -5.47 49.99
N PRO A 89 -7.22 -5.83 51.18
CA PRO A 89 -6.57 -5.51 52.44
C PRO A 89 -5.16 -6.08 52.56
N ALA A 90 -4.86 -7.22 51.93
CA ALA A 90 -3.55 -7.84 51.97
C ALA A 90 -2.52 -7.02 51.19
N LEU A 91 -2.89 -6.52 50.00
CA LEU A 91 -2.01 -5.67 49.20
C LEU A 91 -1.75 -4.31 49.86
N VAL A 92 -2.78 -3.73 50.49
CA VAL A 92 -2.63 -2.49 51.27
C VAL A 92 -1.72 -2.70 52.49
N SER A 93 -1.83 -3.85 53.17
CA SER A 93 -0.94 -4.20 54.28
C SER A 93 0.51 -4.37 53.82
N ASP A 94 0.77 -5.10 52.73
CA ASP A 94 2.12 -5.29 52.16
C ASP A 94 2.76 -3.94 51.77
N PHE A 95 1.98 -2.99 51.24
CA PHE A 95 2.49 -1.64 50.97
C PHE A 95 2.96 -0.94 52.25
N PHE A 96 2.18 -0.99 53.33
CA PHE A 96 2.57 -0.36 54.60
C PHE A 96 3.77 -1.05 55.25
N GLU A 97 3.83 -2.38 55.23
CA GLU A 97 4.99 -3.13 55.74
C GLU A 97 6.29 -2.71 55.04
N ARG A 98 6.25 -2.49 53.73
CA ARG A 98 7.38 -1.97 52.97
C ARG A 98 7.67 -0.52 53.33
N ALA A 99 6.65 0.35 53.39
CA ALA A 99 6.81 1.78 53.67
C ALA A 99 7.46 2.02 55.04
N GLU A 100 7.08 1.23 56.05
CA GLU A 100 7.56 1.39 57.42
C GLU A 100 9.00 0.96 57.65
N THR A 101 9.67 0.37 56.64
CA THR A 101 11.12 0.10 56.69
C THR A 101 11.96 1.39 56.69
N VAL A 102 11.39 2.52 56.23
CA VAL A 102 12.01 3.84 56.21
C VAL A 102 11.21 4.80 57.10
N LYS A 103 11.90 5.47 58.03
CA LYS A 103 11.27 6.31 59.06
C LYS A 103 10.38 7.42 58.47
N GLU A 104 10.87 8.12 57.46
CA GLU A 104 10.16 9.24 56.83
C GLU A 104 8.85 8.80 56.16
N ASP A 105 8.80 7.56 55.65
CA ASP A 105 7.59 7.00 55.03
C ASP A 105 6.66 6.36 56.06
N ALA A 106 7.18 5.91 57.20
CA ALA A 106 6.36 5.46 58.32
C ALA A 106 5.50 6.59 58.88
N GLU A 107 6.05 7.80 58.99
CA GLU A 107 5.31 9.01 59.42
C GLU A 107 4.19 9.36 58.43
N ALA A 108 4.46 9.27 57.12
CA ALA A 108 3.45 9.49 56.08
C ALA A 108 2.38 8.38 56.04
N SER A 109 2.76 7.14 56.39
CA SER A 109 1.86 5.99 56.41
C SER A 109 0.80 6.09 57.51
N ALA A 110 1.05 6.83 58.60
CA ALA A 110 0.08 6.99 59.69
C ALA A 110 -1.25 7.61 59.21
N LEU A 111 -1.18 8.65 58.36
CA LEU A 111 -2.36 9.32 57.80
C LEU A 111 -3.11 8.40 56.81
N ALA A 112 -2.38 7.64 55.99
CA ALA A 112 -2.97 6.69 55.06
C ALA A 112 -3.66 5.52 55.79
N LYS A 113 -3.13 5.05 56.93
CA LYS A 113 -3.77 4.04 57.78
C LYS A 113 -5.08 4.56 58.40
N GLU A 114 -5.16 5.86 58.68
CA GLU A 114 -6.41 6.49 59.12
C GLU A 114 -7.46 6.49 57.99
N ASP A 115 -7.06 6.81 56.74
CA ASP A 115 -7.98 6.73 55.59
C ASP A 115 -8.49 5.30 55.36
N VAL A 116 -7.66 4.27 55.57
CA VAL A 116 -8.11 2.86 55.51
C VAL A 116 -9.18 2.58 56.56
N SER A 117 -9.03 3.14 57.76
CA SER A 117 -10.02 2.99 58.84
C SER A 117 -11.32 3.73 58.48
N ARG A 118 -11.22 4.97 58.00
CA ARG A 118 -12.36 5.75 57.50
C ARG A 118 -13.08 5.06 56.34
N LEU A 119 -12.34 4.44 55.42
CA LEU A 119 -12.90 3.70 54.29
C LEU A 119 -13.67 2.45 54.74
N ARG A 120 -13.22 1.77 55.80
CA ARG A 120 -13.94 0.61 56.38
C ARG A 120 -15.24 1.02 57.07
N GLU A 121 -15.25 2.19 57.72
CA GLU A 121 -16.41 2.69 58.48
C GLU A 121 -17.46 3.39 57.59
N ALA A 122 -17.05 3.96 56.46
CA ALA A 122 -17.94 4.65 55.53
C ALA A 122 -18.96 3.70 54.89
N LYS A 123 -20.26 3.99 55.06
CA LYS A 123 -21.37 3.22 54.48
C LYS A 123 -21.91 3.79 53.17
N ASP A 124 -21.72 5.09 52.97
CA ASP A 124 -22.20 5.81 51.80
C ASP A 124 -21.29 5.55 50.58
N PRO A 125 -21.82 5.11 49.41
CA PRO A 125 -21.01 4.77 48.25
C PRO A 125 -20.15 5.92 47.70
N ASP A 126 -20.67 7.15 47.69
CA ASP A 126 -19.97 8.31 47.13
C ASP A 126 -18.84 8.77 48.07
N SER A 127 -19.10 8.77 49.38
CA SER A 127 -18.07 9.02 50.39
C SER A 127 -16.96 7.97 50.35
N ARG A 128 -17.30 6.68 50.20
CA ARG A 128 -16.30 5.61 50.03
C ARG A 128 -15.41 5.83 48.80
N PHE A 129 -16.02 6.19 47.67
CA PHE A 129 -15.28 6.48 46.45
C PHE A 129 -14.28 7.63 46.63
N GLN A 130 -14.69 8.72 47.28
CA GLN A 130 -13.81 9.86 47.59
C GLN A 130 -12.65 9.44 48.52
N ILE A 131 -12.94 8.76 49.64
CA ILE A 131 -11.92 8.33 50.60
C ILE A 131 -10.93 7.35 49.95
N ARG A 132 -11.41 6.42 49.12
CA ARG A 132 -10.56 5.50 48.35
C ARG A 132 -9.62 6.27 47.41
N GLY A 133 -10.14 7.27 46.70
CA GLY A 133 -9.34 8.15 45.85
C GLY A 133 -8.25 8.88 46.62
N ASP A 134 -8.61 9.50 47.75
CA ASP A 134 -7.67 10.20 48.64
C ASP A 134 -6.59 9.26 49.18
N LEU A 135 -6.98 8.05 49.60
CA LEU A 135 -6.05 7.01 50.05
C LEU A 135 -5.04 6.67 48.96
N LEU A 136 -5.49 6.35 47.75
CA LEU A 136 -4.59 6.02 46.63
C LEU A 136 -3.64 7.17 46.30
N GLN A 137 -4.13 8.41 46.34
CA GLN A 137 -3.28 9.60 46.16
C GLN A 137 -2.22 9.70 47.27
N ARG A 138 -2.55 9.44 48.53
CA ARG A 138 -1.54 9.43 49.61
C ARG A 138 -0.52 8.31 49.44
N LEU A 139 -0.93 7.11 49.02
CA LEU A 139 0.02 6.04 48.72
C LEU A 139 0.98 6.44 47.59
N GLN A 140 0.47 7.11 46.56
CA GLN A 140 1.29 7.68 45.48
C GLN A 140 2.24 8.76 45.99
N ASP A 141 1.78 9.68 46.84
CA ASP A 141 2.62 10.72 47.44
C ASP A 141 3.79 10.12 48.26
N ILE A 142 3.57 8.99 48.95
CA ILE A 142 4.64 8.25 49.66
C ILE A 142 5.69 7.75 48.66
N VAL A 143 5.27 7.14 47.55
CA VAL A 143 6.18 6.68 46.47
C VAL A 143 6.97 7.86 45.89
N ASP A 144 6.31 9.00 45.65
CA ASP A 144 6.94 10.19 45.07
C ASP A 144 7.94 10.85 46.03
N ARG A 145 7.64 10.88 47.34
CA ARG A 145 8.61 11.29 48.37
C ARG A 145 9.82 10.37 48.42
N SER A 146 9.60 9.06 48.32
CA SER A 146 10.71 8.10 48.24
C SER A 146 11.55 8.30 46.97
N LYS A 147 10.93 8.65 45.85
CA LYS A 147 11.62 9.00 44.61
C LYS A 147 12.46 10.27 44.76
N PHE A 148 11.92 11.30 45.40
CA PHE A 148 12.65 12.52 45.68
C PHE A 148 13.90 12.27 46.54
N ARG A 149 13.80 11.41 47.57
CA ARG A 149 14.97 11.01 48.37
C ARG A 149 16.00 10.22 47.57
N GLU A 150 15.56 9.29 46.73
CA GLU A 150 16.43 8.56 45.80
C GLU A 150 17.20 9.54 44.89
N ASP A 151 16.51 10.49 44.27
CA ASP A 151 17.10 11.46 43.35
C ASP A 151 18.15 12.34 44.04
N ASN A 152 17.88 12.77 45.28
CA ASN A 152 18.85 13.52 46.10
C ASN A 152 20.12 12.69 46.44
N LEU A 153 19.95 11.40 46.75
CA LEU A 153 21.07 10.48 46.99
C LEU A 153 21.85 10.20 45.71
N ALA A 154 21.18 10.09 44.57
CA ALA A 154 21.82 9.95 43.26
C ALA A 154 22.70 11.16 42.92
N GLY A 155 22.18 12.37 43.17
CA GLY A 155 22.95 13.62 43.04
C GLY A 155 24.16 13.67 43.97
N SER A 156 23.98 13.29 45.23
CA SER A 156 25.06 13.21 46.23
C SER A 156 26.14 12.19 45.82
N LEU A 157 25.75 11.01 45.34
CA LEU A 157 26.67 9.99 44.84
C LEU A 157 27.48 10.49 43.65
N LYS A 158 26.85 11.18 42.70
CA LYS A 158 27.53 11.79 41.55
C LYS A 158 28.61 12.77 42.00
N LEU A 159 28.31 13.60 43.01
CA LEU A 159 29.28 14.53 43.59
C LEU A 159 30.44 13.80 44.27
N GLN A 160 30.17 12.75 45.06
CA GLN A 160 31.23 11.97 45.71
C GLN A 160 32.15 11.27 44.70
N LYS A 161 31.59 10.78 43.58
CA LYS A 161 32.37 10.19 42.48
C LYS A 161 33.26 11.23 41.79
N ALA A 162 32.73 12.40 41.47
CA ALA A 162 33.53 13.49 40.90
C ALA A 162 34.68 13.92 41.83
N ASN A 163 34.44 13.97 43.14
CA ASN A 163 35.49 14.23 44.12
C ASN A 163 36.55 13.11 44.17
N LEU A 164 36.15 11.84 44.04
CA LEU A 164 37.08 10.71 43.96
C LEU A 164 37.97 10.81 42.72
N ASP A 165 37.39 11.13 41.56
CA ASP A 165 38.13 11.29 40.30
C ASP A 165 39.18 12.40 40.43
N LYS A 166 38.81 13.54 41.05
CA LYS A 166 39.75 14.61 41.36
C LYS A 166 40.89 14.13 42.26
N ARG A 167 40.57 13.49 43.41
CA ARG A 167 41.59 13.04 44.38
C ARG A 167 42.55 12.01 43.78
N ARG A 168 42.02 11.11 42.95
CA ARG A 168 42.80 10.15 42.19
C ARG A 168 43.74 10.83 41.21
N ALA A 169 43.26 11.82 40.46
CA ALA A 169 44.10 12.62 39.56
C ALA A 169 45.19 13.40 40.31
N ASP A 170 44.86 14.02 41.45
CA ASP A 170 45.83 14.71 42.31
C ASP A 170 46.95 13.76 42.78
N TYR A 171 46.61 12.53 43.18
CA TYR A 171 47.58 11.49 43.55
C TYR A 171 48.41 11.03 42.35
N GLU A 172 47.79 10.72 41.21
CA GLU A 172 48.49 10.27 39.99
C GLU A 172 49.48 11.34 39.49
N LEU A 173 49.10 12.63 39.57
CA LEU A 173 50.00 13.76 39.26
C LEU A 173 51.17 13.86 40.24
N ALA A 174 50.94 13.64 41.53
CA ALA A 174 52.02 13.66 42.53
C ALA A 174 53.03 12.52 42.30
N VAL A 175 52.55 11.34 41.91
CA VAL A 175 53.40 10.21 41.51
C VAL A 175 54.18 10.55 40.23
N SER A 176 53.49 11.09 39.21
CA SER A 176 54.12 11.44 37.93
C SER A 176 55.18 12.55 38.04
N ASN A 177 55.02 13.48 38.99
CA ASN A 177 55.96 14.57 39.22
C ASN A 177 57.08 14.22 40.21
N GLU A 178 57.19 12.95 40.62
CA GLU A 178 58.19 12.48 41.60
C GLU A 178 58.17 13.28 42.91
N ALA A 179 56.97 13.69 43.37
CA ALA A 179 56.82 14.41 44.63
C ALA A 179 57.30 13.56 45.82
N ASP A 180 57.66 14.20 46.94
CA ASP A 180 58.12 13.51 48.15
C ASP A 180 57.14 12.41 48.61
N ILE A 181 57.69 11.30 49.09
CA ILE A 181 56.95 10.09 49.50
C ILE A 181 55.90 10.43 50.56
N SER A 182 56.23 11.35 51.46
CA SER A 182 55.30 11.85 52.48
C SER A 182 54.04 12.45 51.84
N LYS A 183 54.19 13.23 50.77
CA LYS A 183 53.08 13.88 50.06
C LYS A 183 52.24 12.90 49.25
N GLN A 184 52.89 11.92 48.62
CA GLN A 184 52.18 10.85 47.91
C GLN A 184 51.30 10.04 48.87
N ASN A 185 51.84 9.69 50.05
CA ASN A 185 51.08 8.97 51.09
C ASN A 185 49.89 9.78 51.62
N GLU A 186 50.06 11.09 51.84
CA GLU A 186 48.96 11.99 52.24
C GLU A 186 47.80 11.96 51.21
N LEU A 187 48.13 12.11 49.93
CA LEU A 187 47.13 12.10 48.85
C LEU A 187 46.47 10.72 48.64
N LEU A 188 47.22 9.65 48.86
CA LEU A 188 46.69 8.28 48.83
C LEU A 188 45.65 8.08 49.94
N VAL A 189 45.95 8.50 51.17
CA VAL A 189 45.00 8.42 52.30
C VAL A 189 43.72 9.22 52.00
N LEU A 190 43.83 10.44 51.46
CA LEU A 190 42.67 11.24 51.07
C LEU A 190 41.84 10.57 49.95
N THR A 191 42.49 9.88 49.03
CA THR A 191 41.83 9.12 47.96
C THR A 191 41.08 7.92 48.53
N ASP A 192 41.69 7.17 49.44
CA ASP A 192 41.06 6.02 50.11
C ASP A 192 39.88 6.44 51.00
N GLU A 193 40.01 7.55 51.74
CA GLU A 193 38.89 8.14 52.48
C GLU A 193 37.73 8.54 51.57
N GLN A 194 38.03 9.16 50.43
CA GLN A 194 37.02 9.56 49.45
C GLN A 194 36.39 8.33 48.77
N LYS A 195 37.15 7.27 48.53
CA LYS A 195 36.65 5.99 48.01
C LYS A 195 35.65 5.36 48.98
N LYS A 196 35.92 5.40 50.29
CA LYS A 196 34.97 4.95 51.32
C LYS A 196 33.66 5.75 51.26
N LYS A 197 33.72 7.07 51.12
CA LYS A 197 32.51 7.92 50.96
C LYS A 197 31.69 7.57 49.72
N VAL A 198 32.35 7.22 48.60
CA VAL A 198 31.65 6.75 47.39
C VAL A 198 30.96 5.41 47.63
N THR A 199 31.61 4.48 48.33
CA THR A 199 31.00 3.20 48.71
C THR A 199 29.76 3.41 49.59
N ASP A 200 29.87 4.22 50.63
CA ASP A 200 28.77 4.53 51.56
C ASP A 200 27.60 5.20 50.82
N ALA A 201 27.88 6.19 49.96
CA ALA A 201 26.87 6.86 49.14
C ALA A 201 26.23 5.91 48.11
N THR A 202 26.98 4.93 47.59
CA THR A 202 26.46 3.91 46.66
C THR A 202 25.47 3.00 47.37
N LEU A 203 25.81 2.51 48.56
CA LEU A 203 24.93 1.67 49.37
C LEU A 203 23.66 2.42 49.76
N ALA A 204 23.77 3.69 50.18
CA ALA A 204 22.61 4.52 50.51
C ALA A 204 21.67 4.72 49.30
N PHE A 205 22.23 5.01 48.12
CA PHE A 205 21.44 5.12 46.89
C PHE A 205 20.77 3.79 46.51
N GLN A 206 21.49 2.67 46.60
CA GLN A 206 20.94 1.34 46.30
C GLN A 206 19.78 0.98 47.22
N ALA A 207 19.91 1.26 48.52
CA ALA A 207 18.84 1.05 49.49
C ALA A 207 17.60 1.89 49.15
N ALA A 208 17.77 3.19 48.89
CA ALA A 208 16.66 4.08 48.54
C ALA A 208 15.97 3.71 47.22
N ASN A 209 16.73 3.32 46.19
CA ASN A 209 16.18 2.86 44.91
C ASN A 209 15.40 1.55 45.08
N THR A 210 15.92 0.60 45.86
CA THR A 210 15.24 -0.67 46.15
C THR A 210 13.92 -0.41 46.86
N HIS A 211 13.94 0.39 47.92
CA HIS A 211 12.75 0.79 48.67
C HIS A 211 11.68 1.45 47.78
N ARG A 212 12.07 2.45 46.97
CA ARG A 212 11.14 3.10 46.03
C ARG A 212 10.57 2.11 45.02
N LYS A 213 11.38 1.19 44.47
CA LYS A 213 10.92 0.16 43.53
C LYS A 213 9.90 -0.77 44.17
N ASP A 214 10.14 -1.17 45.40
CA ASP A 214 9.25 -2.06 46.15
C ASP A 214 7.91 -1.38 46.46
N LEU A 215 7.93 -0.11 46.89
CA LEU A 215 6.71 0.68 47.08
C LEU A 215 5.93 0.89 45.77
N ALA A 216 6.62 1.26 44.70
CA ALA A 216 5.99 1.44 43.39
C ALA A 216 5.37 0.13 42.87
N LYS A 217 6.02 -1.01 43.12
CA LYS A 217 5.50 -2.34 42.77
C LYS A 217 4.26 -2.69 43.59
N ALA A 218 4.28 -2.45 44.90
CA ALA A 218 3.14 -2.70 45.78
C ALA A 218 1.94 -1.81 45.40
N LEU A 219 2.15 -0.52 45.16
CA LEU A 219 1.10 0.39 44.70
C LEU A 219 0.52 -0.01 43.33
N LYS A 220 1.38 -0.46 42.41
CA LYS A 220 0.94 -0.99 41.11
C LYS A 220 0.08 -2.25 41.28
N ALA A 221 0.37 -3.11 42.25
CA ALA A 221 -0.48 -4.27 42.54
C ALA A 221 -1.85 -3.85 43.08
N ILE A 222 -1.90 -2.87 44.00
CA ILE A 222 -3.14 -2.31 44.54
C ILE A 222 -4.02 -1.71 43.43
N THR A 223 -3.41 -0.98 42.49
CA THR A 223 -4.12 -0.25 41.43
C THR A 223 -4.28 -1.04 40.12
N ALA A 224 -3.88 -2.32 40.08
CA ALA A 224 -3.78 -3.09 38.85
C ALA A 224 -5.10 -3.13 38.06
N ALA A 225 -6.20 -3.50 38.70
CA ALA A 225 -7.51 -3.58 38.06
C ALA A 225 -7.98 -2.22 37.52
N GLU A 226 -7.83 -1.15 38.32
CA GLU A 226 -8.20 0.20 37.90
C GLU A 226 -7.34 0.69 36.73
N SER A 227 -6.04 0.40 36.76
CA SER A 227 -5.12 0.77 35.68
C SER A 227 -5.45 0.08 34.36
N VAL A 228 -5.91 -1.18 34.41
CA VAL A 228 -6.34 -1.93 33.22
C VAL A 228 -7.61 -1.32 32.64
N ALA A 229 -8.65 -1.12 33.46
CA ALA A 229 -9.91 -0.52 33.00
C ALA A 229 -9.71 0.91 32.48
N ALA A 230 -8.94 1.73 33.18
CA ALA A 230 -8.64 3.10 32.78
C ALA A 230 -7.85 3.14 31.48
N LYS A 231 -6.89 2.21 31.30
CA LYS A 231 -6.14 2.07 30.06
C LYS A 231 -7.03 1.64 28.91
N SER A 232 -7.92 0.66 29.08
CA SER A 232 -8.85 0.24 28.02
C SER A 232 -9.75 1.39 27.55
N LEU A 233 -10.30 2.19 28.47
CA LEU A 233 -11.09 3.38 28.12
C LEU A 233 -10.23 4.46 27.44
N ALA A 234 -9.03 4.70 27.94
CA ALA A 234 -8.10 5.69 27.36
C ALA A 234 -7.66 5.28 25.95
N ASP A 235 -7.29 4.02 25.75
CA ASP A 235 -6.89 3.45 24.44
C ASP A 235 -8.06 3.58 23.44
N HIS A 236 -9.29 3.24 23.85
CA HIS A 236 -10.49 3.38 23.02
C HIS A 236 -10.74 4.84 22.59
N ARG A 237 -10.69 5.80 23.53
CA ARG A 237 -10.85 7.23 23.21
C ARG A 237 -9.68 7.78 22.39
N GLN A 238 -8.47 7.30 22.64
CA GLN A 238 -7.28 7.71 21.92
C GLN A 238 -7.35 7.28 20.46
N THR A 239 -7.88 6.10 20.15
CA THR A 239 -8.11 5.64 18.77
C THR A 239 -8.96 6.65 18.00
N LEU A 240 -10.11 7.04 18.54
CA LEU A 240 -10.98 8.05 17.92
C LEU A 240 -10.28 9.41 17.79
N ALA A 241 -9.54 9.85 18.80
CA ALA A 241 -8.80 11.11 18.74
C ALA A 241 -7.72 11.09 17.63
N LEU A 242 -7.01 9.97 17.47
CA LEU A 242 -6.00 9.78 16.43
C LEU A 242 -6.63 9.74 15.03
N LEU A 243 -7.77 9.07 14.88
CA LEU A 243 -8.51 9.01 13.62
C LEU A 243 -9.03 10.40 13.23
N LYS A 244 -9.68 11.13 14.16
CA LYS A 244 -10.15 12.51 13.92
C LYS A 244 -9.00 13.46 13.60
N LYS A 245 -7.85 13.32 14.27
CA LYS A 245 -6.64 14.07 13.93
C LYS A 245 -6.14 13.73 12.52
N THR A 246 -6.06 12.45 12.18
CA THR A 246 -5.63 12.00 10.84
C THR A 246 -6.54 12.54 9.74
N LEU A 247 -7.86 12.52 9.96
CA LEU A 247 -8.84 13.09 9.07
C LEU A 247 -8.63 14.61 8.91
N SER A 248 -8.47 15.35 10.00
CA SER A 248 -8.20 16.79 9.98
C SER A 248 -6.90 17.12 9.24
N ASP A 249 -5.84 16.35 9.46
CA ASP A 249 -4.53 16.54 8.82
C ASP A 249 -4.60 16.23 7.32
N ARG A 250 -5.45 15.29 6.88
CA ARG A 250 -5.63 14.92 5.47
C ARG A 250 -6.61 15.82 4.73
N ALA A 251 -7.66 16.28 5.40
CA ALA A 251 -8.73 17.08 4.84
C ALA A 251 -8.21 18.31 4.06
N PRO A 252 -8.94 18.73 3.01
CA PRO A 252 -8.64 19.96 2.32
C PRO A 252 -8.75 21.13 3.30
N ASN A 253 -7.73 21.98 3.34
CA ASN A 253 -7.71 23.18 4.16
C ASN A 253 -7.25 24.38 3.32
N ILE A 254 -7.57 25.59 3.80
CA ILE A 254 -7.32 26.84 3.07
C ILE A 254 -5.82 26.99 2.74
N GLY A 255 -4.93 26.63 3.67
CA GLY A 255 -3.48 26.70 3.45
C GLY A 255 -3.01 25.82 2.29
N LYS A 256 -3.46 24.55 2.23
CA LYS A 256 -3.17 23.63 1.12
C LYS A 256 -3.75 24.16 -0.20
N ALA A 257 -4.98 24.65 -0.19
CA ALA A 257 -5.62 25.20 -1.38
C ALA A 257 -4.87 26.42 -1.95
N VAL A 258 -4.34 27.29 -1.08
CA VAL A 258 -3.50 28.43 -1.49
C VAL A 258 -2.18 27.97 -2.10
N LEU A 259 -1.51 26.97 -1.50
CA LEU A 259 -0.26 26.42 -2.02
C LEU A 259 -0.43 25.72 -3.37
N GLU A 260 -1.62 25.21 -3.67
CA GLU A 260 -1.95 24.62 -4.97
C GLU A 260 -2.36 25.66 -6.03
N LEU A 261 -2.32 26.97 -5.78
CA LEU A 261 -2.59 27.96 -6.82
C LEU A 261 -1.51 27.95 -7.92
N PRO A 262 -1.84 28.17 -9.21
CA PRO A 262 -0.93 27.94 -10.34
C PRO A 262 0.47 28.57 -10.25
N VAL A 263 0.60 29.72 -9.58
CA VAL A 263 1.90 30.39 -9.39
C VAL A 263 2.66 29.83 -8.18
N LEU A 264 1.98 29.59 -7.06
CA LEU A 264 2.60 29.11 -5.82
C LEU A 264 2.99 27.63 -5.91
N ASP A 265 2.17 26.86 -6.62
CA ASP A 265 2.39 25.45 -6.93
C ASP A 265 3.74 25.24 -7.64
N ALA A 266 4.17 26.18 -8.49
CA ALA A 266 5.44 26.09 -9.20
C ALA A 266 6.68 26.20 -8.28
N PHE A 267 6.56 26.83 -7.11
CA PHE A 267 7.67 27.03 -6.18
C PHE A 267 7.64 26.11 -4.97
N ASN A 268 6.46 25.72 -4.50
CA ASN A 268 6.31 24.83 -3.34
C ASN A 268 5.07 23.94 -3.44
N SER A 269 4.95 23.17 -4.53
CA SER A 269 3.86 22.22 -4.68
C SER A 269 3.84 21.20 -3.55
N PRO A 270 2.67 20.94 -2.94
CA PRO A 270 2.49 19.78 -2.09
C PRO A 270 2.50 18.48 -2.90
N LEU A 271 2.27 18.51 -4.22
CA LEU A 271 2.29 17.36 -5.12
C LEU A 271 3.66 17.27 -5.79
N ARG A 272 4.29 16.10 -5.78
CA ARG A 272 5.66 15.94 -6.29
C ARG A 272 5.81 14.66 -7.08
N ILE A 273 6.73 14.69 -8.04
CA ILE A 273 7.13 13.49 -8.77
C ILE A 273 7.96 12.64 -7.81
N ASP A 274 7.50 11.43 -7.57
CA ASP A 274 8.23 10.42 -6.83
C ASP A 274 9.15 9.69 -7.80
N GLN A 275 10.45 9.65 -7.49
CA GLN A 275 11.46 9.05 -8.35
C GLN A 275 12.38 8.12 -7.55
N ILE A 276 12.47 6.88 -8.02
CA ILE A 276 13.46 5.90 -7.60
C ILE A 276 14.56 5.86 -8.66
N TRP A 277 15.82 5.98 -8.22
CA TRP A 277 16.98 5.89 -9.10
C TRP A 277 17.75 4.61 -8.82
N LEU A 278 17.86 3.76 -9.85
CA LEU A 278 18.40 2.40 -9.75
C LEU A 278 19.65 2.28 -10.62
N PRO A 279 20.83 2.73 -10.15
CA PRO A 279 22.05 2.77 -10.96
C PRO A 279 22.62 1.38 -11.28
N LYS A 280 22.34 0.38 -10.45
CA LYS A 280 22.84 -1.00 -10.62
C LYS A 280 21.96 -1.85 -11.52
N LEU A 281 20.67 -1.51 -11.63
CA LEU A 281 19.73 -2.18 -12.53
C LEU A 281 19.66 -1.39 -13.83
N THR A 282 20.56 -1.68 -14.76
CA THR A 282 20.64 -0.93 -16.02
C THR A 282 19.61 -1.41 -17.04
N LEU A 283 19.36 -0.57 -18.04
CA LEU A 283 18.64 -0.93 -19.26
C LEU A 283 19.50 -0.57 -20.47
N ASN A 284 19.51 -1.41 -21.50
CA ASN A 284 20.28 -1.14 -22.71
C ASN A 284 19.51 -0.16 -23.60
N ASN A 285 19.81 1.13 -23.46
CA ASN A 285 19.17 2.16 -24.26
C ASN A 285 20.07 2.51 -25.45
N ASN A 286 19.69 2.13 -26.66
CA ASN A 286 20.43 2.41 -27.89
C ASN A 286 21.92 2.02 -27.78
N PHE A 287 22.19 0.75 -27.46
CA PHE A 287 23.54 0.17 -27.35
C PHE A 287 24.38 0.67 -26.17
N ARG A 288 23.77 1.38 -25.22
CA ARG A 288 24.43 1.81 -23.99
C ARG A 288 23.61 1.44 -22.77
N ASP A 289 24.26 0.86 -21.78
CA ASP A 289 23.63 0.60 -20.49
C ASP A 289 23.49 1.91 -19.71
N VAL A 290 22.24 2.25 -19.41
CA VAL A 290 21.88 3.44 -18.62
C VAL A 290 21.15 3.01 -17.36
N ALA A 291 21.29 3.82 -16.31
CA ALA A 291 20.56 3.60 -15.06
C ALA A 291 19.05 3.62 -15.29
N ARG A 292 18.31 2.78 -14.57
CA ARG A 292 16.84 2.83 -14.55
C ARG A 292 16.38 3.99 -13.68
N PHE A 293 15.37 4.70 -14.19
CA PHE A 293 14.57 5.65 -13.44
C PHE A 293 13.17 5.08 -13.34
N ASP A 294 12.58 5.18 -12.16
CA ASP A 294 11.22 4.74 -11.91
C ASP A 294 10.41 5.85 -11.25
N ARG A 295 9.37 6.31 -11.95
CA ARG A 295 8.42 7.31 -11.47
C ARG A 295 6.99 6.76 -11.42
N CYS A 296 6.83 5.44 -11.47
CA CYS A 296 5.50 4.80 -11.52
C CYS A 296 4.67 5.16 -10.28
N THR A 297 5.31 5.23 -9.11
CA THR A 297 4.65 5.64 -7.85
C THR A 297 4.08 7.04 -7.89
N THR A 298 4.54 7.92 -8.79
CA THR A 298 3.94 9.25 -8.97
C THR A 298 2.44 9.16 -9.24
N CYS A 299 1.99 8.16 -10.02
CA CYS A 299 0.57 7.90 -10.28
C CYS A 299 0.03 6.73 -9.42
N HIS A 300 0.83 5.67 -9.21
CA HIS A 300 0.47 4.47 -8.45
C HIS A 300 0.77 4.63 -6.96
N GLN A 301 0.20 5.65 -6.32
CA GLN A 301 0.47 6.01 -4.92
C GLN A 301 0.01 4.94 -3.92
N GLY A 302 -0.94 4.09 -4.29
CA GLY A 302 -1.47 3.00 -3.46
C GLY A 302 -0.62 1.73 -3.44
N MET A 303 0.34 1.61 -4.35
CA MET A 303 1.08 0.38 -4.65
C MET A 303 1.69 -0.30 -3.41
N ASN A 304 2.26 0.46 -2.48
CA ASN A 304 2.95 -0.05 -1.29
C ASN A 304 2.16 0.13 0.02
N LYS A 305 0.86 0.41 -0.05
CA LYS A 305 0.03 0.69 1.13
C LYS A 305 -0.52 -0.62 1.72
N SER A 306 -0.14 -0.98 2.93
CA SER A 306 -0.68 -2.16 3.61
C SER A 306 -1.87 -1.83 4.50
N ALA A 307 -2.74 -2.81 4.72
CA ALA A 307 -3.85 -2.70 5.65
C ALA A 307 -3.32 -2.47 7.09
N PRO A 308 -4.03 -1.69 7.93
CA PRO A 308 -3.62 -1.47 9.31
C PRO A 308 -3.48 -2.78 10.09
N GLY A 309 -2.32 -3.02 10.70
CA GLY A 309 -2.04 -4.24 11.48
C GLY A 309 -1.68 -5.48 10.64
N ALA A 310 -1.78 -5.43 9.31
CA ALA A 310 -1.47 -6.54 8.40
C ALA A 310 -0.50 -6.08 7.28
N PRO A 311 0.83 -6.12 7.51
CA PRO A 311 1.82 -5.58 6.59
C PRO A 311 1.84 -6.20 5.18
N SER A 312 1.36 -7.43 5.05
CA SER A 312 1.28 -8.17 3.79
C SER A 312 -0.07 -8.04 3.08
N GLU A 313 -1.10 -7.51 3.74
CA GLU A 313 -2.43 -7.36 3.16
C GLU A 313 -2.57 -6.00 2.47
N PRO A 314 -3.18 -5.95 1.28
CA PRO A 314 -3.32 -4.71 0.55
C PRO A 314 -4.31 -3.76 1.24
N ALA A 315 -3.93 -2.49 1.42
CA ALA A 315 -4.84 -1.48 1.96
C ALA A 315 -6.01 -1.19 1.01
N TYR A 316 -5.73 -1.17 -0.29
CA TYR A 316 -6.69 -0.83 -1.34
C TYR A 316 -6.66 -1.93 -2.41
N PRO A 317 -7.41 -3.03 -2.25
CA PRO A 317 -7.42 -4.11 -3.23
C PRO A 317 -7.95 -3.65 -4.59
N GLU A 318 -7.58 -4.35 -5.65
CA GLU A 318 -8.07 -4.06 -7.00
C GLU A 318 -9.59 -4.28 -7.11
N ALA A 319 -10.24 -3.40 -7.86
CA ALA A 319 -11.69 -3.43 -8.03
C ALA A 319 -12.19 -4.76 -8.64
N ALA A 320 -13.10 -5.42 -7.96
CA ALA A 320 -13.79 -6.63 -8.43
C ALA A 320 -15.30 -6.56 -8.12
N ILE A 321 -16.10 -7.25 -8.93
CA ILE A 321 -17.53 -7.42 -8.68
C ILE A 321 -17.74 -8.63 -7.78
N VAL A 322 -18.48 -8.44 -6.69
CA VAL A 322 -18.78 -9.45 -5.68
C VAL A 322 -20.30 -9.50 -5.47
N GLU A 323 -20.86 -10.71 -5.42
CA GLU A 323 -22.27 -10.92 -5.04
C GLU A 323 -22.34 -11.08 -3.52
N VAL A 324 -23.21 -10.30 -2.88
CA VAL A 324 -23.44 -10.30 -1.43
C VAL A 324 -24.90 -10.62 -1.15
N VAL A 325 -25.16 -11.58 -0.26
CA VAL A 325 -26.52 -11.97 0.13
C VAL A 325 -26.80 -11.40 1.51
N LEU A 326 -27.55 -10.31 1.57
CA LEU A 326 -27.87 -9.58 2.78
C LEU A 326 -29.11 -10.17 3.46
N PRO A 327 -29.02 -10.67 4.71
CA PRO A 327 -30.19 -11.06 5.48
C PRO A 327 -31.05 -9.82 5.77
N THR A 328 -32.37 -9.94 5.59
CA THR A 328 -33.32 -8.89 5.95
C THR A 328 -34.09 -9.30 7.21
N PRO A 329 -34.40 -8.37 8.13
CA PRO A 329 -35.26 -8.66 9.27
C PRO A 329 -36.67 -9.03 8.80
N ASN A 330 -37.39 -9.79 9.64
CA ASN A 330 -38.74 -10.28 9.32
C ASN A 330 -39.79 -9.17 9.21
N GLU A 331 -39.57 -8.07 9.93
CA GLU A 331 -40.44 -6.89 9.94
C GLU A 331 -39.60 -5.65 9.59
N PRO A 332 -40.22 -4.62 8.96
CA PRO A 332 -39.54 -3.35 8.74
C PRO A 332 -39.08 -2.73 10.07
N PRO A 333 -37.94 -2.01 10.07
CA PRO A 333 -37.50 -1.27 11.25
C PRO A 333 -38.59 -0.28 11.68
N ALA A 334 -38.80 -0.15 12.99
CA ALA A 334 -39.79 0.78 13.53
C ALA A 334 -39.45 2.21 13.09
N SER A 335 -40.34 2.85 12.32
CA SER A 335 -40.17 4.24 11.89
C SER A 335 -40.66 5.19 13.00
N GLU A 336 -39.92 5.29 14.11
CA GLU A 336 -40.15 6.42 15.03
C GLU A 336 -39.56 7.70 14.40
N GLY A 337 -40.23 8.84 14.58
CA GLY A 337 -40.13 10.00 13.68
C GLY A 337 -38.71 10.59 13.46
N ALA A 338 -38.54 11.26 12.31
CA ALA A 338 -37.36 12.08 11.93
C ALA A 338 -35.96 11.47 12.19
N GLU A 339 -35.82 10.14 12.22
CA GLU A 339 -34.52 9.49 12.23
C GLU A 339 -33.85 9.58 10.84
N SER A 340 -32.54 9.85 10.84
CA SER A 340 -31.76 9.95 9.61
C SER A 340 -31.82 8.64 8.81
N GLU A 341 -31.72 8.72 7.49
CA GLU A 341 -31.67 7.56 6.60
C GLU A 341 -30.59 6.55 7.03
N SER A 342 -29.42 7.06 7.44
CA SER A 342 -28.30 6.25 7.93
C SER A 342 -28.69 5.42 9.16
N LEU A 343 -29.39 6.00 10.14
CA LEU A 343 -29.82 5.29 11.35
C LEU A 343 -30.85 4.19 11.04
N ARG A 344 -31.75 4.44 10.09
CA ARG A 344 -32.72 3.43 9.62
C ARG A 344 -32.03 2.26 8.92
N MET A 345 -30.98 2.54 8.15
CA MET A 345 -30.20 1.50 7.47
C MET A 345 -29.31 0.72 8.43
N GLU A 346 -28.71 1.39 9.41
CA GLU A 346 -27.92 0.77 10.48
C GLU A 346 -28.77 -0.11 11.38
N SER A 347 -29.98 0.31 11.73
CA SER A 347 -30.89 -0.52 12.52
C SER A 347 -31.43 -1.73 11.74
N ALA A 348 -31.71 -1.58 10.44
CA ALA A 348 -32.25 -2.66 9.61
C ALA A 348 -31.19 -3.71 9.23
N PHE A 349 -30.02 -3.26 8.80
CA PHE A 349 -29.01 -4.11 8.16
C PHE A 349 -27.64 -4.03 8.83
N GLY A 350 -27.41 -3.03 9.68
CA GLY A 350 -26.12 -2.77 10.30
C GLY A 350 -25.08 -2.18 9.37
N PHE A 351 -25.48 -1.38 8.39
CA PHE A 351 -24.57 -0.56 7.61
C PHE A 351 -25.21 0.78 7.25
N SER A 352 -24.41 1.76 6.85
CA SER A 352 -24.89 3.00 6.26
C SER A 352 -24.14 3.35 4.97
N LEU A 353 -24.77 4.15 4.13
CA LEU A 353 -24.19 4.68 2.91
C LEU A 353 -23.57 6.06 3.17
N ALA A 354 -22.40 6.29 2.60
CA ALA A 354 -21.76 7.59 2.59
C ALA A 354 -22.66 8.65 1.93
N THR A 355 -22.55 9.89 2.40
CA THR A 355 -23.26 11.03 1.79
C THR A 355 -22.79 11.28 0.37
N GLN A 356 -21.50 11.08 0.10
CA GLN A 356 -20.87 11.22 -1.22
C GLN A 356 -19.96 10.02 -1.49
N GLY A 357 -20.09 9.45 -2.68
CA GLY A 357 -19.22 8.37 -3.14
C GLY A 357 -17.82 8.87 -3.52
N LEU A 358 -16.84 7.97 -3.47
CA LEU A 358 -15.42 8.31 -3.61
C LEU A 358 -15.00 8.69 -5.04
N PHE A 359 -15.29 7.83 -6.02
CA PHE A 359 -14.88 8.05 -7.42
C PHE A 359 -15.97 8.74 -8.25
N ARG A 360 -17.22 8.55 -7.83
CA ARG A 360 -18.38 9.27 -8.34
C ARG A 360 -19.19 9.73 -7.14
N GLU A 361 -19.55 11.01 -7.13
CA GLU A 361 -20.23 11.63 -6.00
C GLU A 361 -21.58 10.97 -5.69
N ASP A 362 -22.27 10.49 -6.73
CA ASP A 362 -23.59 9.87 -6.67
C ASP A 362 -23.59 8.36 -6.36
N SER A 363 -22.40 7.75 -6.24
CA SER A 363 -22.29 6.31 -6.01
C SER A 363 -22.81 5.91 -4.61
N PRO A 364 -23.63 4.84 -4.50
CA PRO A 364 -24.02 4.25 -3.22
C PRO A 364 -22.85 3.50 -2.59
N THR A 365 -21.92 4.25 -1.98
CA THR A 365 -20.75 3.68 -1.31
C THR A 365 -21.07 3.41 0.15
N VAL A 366 -20.75 2.21 0.63
CA VAL A 366 -20.89 1.81 2.04
C VAL A 366 -19.85 2.58 2.86
N SER A 367 -20.29 3.34 3.86
CA SER A 367 -19.40 4.07 4.79
C SER A 367 -19.08 3.23 6.02
N VAL A 368 -20.11 2.72 6.69
CA VAL A 368 -20.00 2.01 7.98
C VAL A 368 -20.62 0.62 7.84
N VAL A 369 -19.98 -0.37 8.44
CA VAL A 369 -20.55 -1.70 8.66
C VAL A 369 -20.37 -2.04 10.14
N LEU A 370 -21.48 -2.25 10.85
CA LEU A 370 -21.48 -2.58 12.27
C LEU A 370 -20.99 -4.02 12.47
N PRO A 371 -20.10 -4.29 13.43
CA PRO A 371 -19.69 -5.64 13.78
C PRO A 371 -20.90 -6.52 14.14
N GLU A 372 -20.82 -7.82 13.82
CA GLU A 372 -21.85 -8.84 14.13
C GLU A 372 -23.25 -8.59 13.54
N SER A 373 -23.40 -7.58 12.69
CA SER A 373 -24.66 -7.23 12.03
C SER A 373 -24.97 -8.11 10.80
N PRO A 374 -26.21 -8.09 10.27
CA PRO A 374 -26.54 -8.77 9.02
C PRO A 374 -25.61 -8.42 7.86
N ALA A 375 -25.21 -7.16 7.72
CA ALA A 375 -24.27 -6.72 6.69
C ALA A 375 -22.85 -7.26 6.91
N ALA A 376 -22.36 -7.28 8.14
CA ALA A 376 -21.06 -7.89 8.46
C ALA A 376 -21.06 -9.39 8.19
N ILE A 377 -22.14 -10.10 8.56
CA ILE A 377 -22.31 -11.53 8.31
C ILE A 377 -22.40 -11.83 6.81
N ALA A 378 -23.06 -10.96 6.04
CA ALA A 378 -23.11 -11.04 4.58
C ALA A 378 -21.76 -10.76 3.91
N GLY A 379 -20.78 -10.25 4.67
CA GLY A 379 -19.45 -9.92 4.19
C GLY A 379 -19.36 -8.59 3.46
N LEU A 380 -20.30 -7.66 3.69
CA LEU A 380 -20.23 -6.28 3.19
C LEU A 380 -19.08 -5.53 3.87
N GLN A 381 -18.38 -4.68 3.13
CA GLN A 381 -17.21 -3.94 3.63
C GLN A 381 -17.36 -2.44 3.39
N SER A 382 -16.74 -1.63 4.25
CA SER A 382 -16.61 -0.20 4.00
C SER A 382 -15.84 0.04 2.69
N GLY A 383 -16.36 0.93 1.84
CA GLY A 383 -15.84 1.18 0.50
C GLY A 383 -16.51 0.38 -0.61
N ASP A 384 -17.32 -0.63 -0.29
CA ASP A 384 -18.12 -1.34 -1.30
C ASP A 384 -19.08 -0.36 -1.98
N VAL A 385 -19.15 -0.39 -3.31
CA VAL A 385 -20.11 0.41 -4.10
C VAL A 385 -21.22 -0.51 -4.59
N ILE A 386 -22.46 -0.25 -4.18
CA ILE A 386 -23.61 -1.08 -4.59
C ILE A 386 -23.92 -0.80 -6.07
N THR A 387 -23.77 -1.80 -6.94
CA THR A 387 -24.06 -1.66 -8.38
C THR A 387 -25.46 -2.15 -8.73
N ALA A 388 -26.00 -3.12 -7.98
CA ALA A 388 -27.35 -3.63 -8.14
C ALA A 388 -27.98 -4.13 -6.83
N VAL A 389 -29.30 -4.02 -6.74
CA VAL A 389 -30.13 -4.55 -5.63
C VAL A 389 -31.25 -5.40 -6.23
N GLY A 390 -31.36 -6.66 -5.80
CA GLY A 390 -32.41 -7.57 -6.27
C GLY A 390 -32.39 -7.83 -7.80
N GLY A 391 -31.23 -7.66 -8.45
CA GLY A 391 -31.06 -7.75 -9.91
C GLY A 391 -31.38 -6.47 -10.69
N GLY A 392 -31.87 -5.42 -10.03
CA GLY A 392 -32.05 -4.09 -10.62
C GLY A 392 -30.79 -3.25 -10.48
N ARG A 393 -30.35 -2.58 -11.55
CA ARG A 393 -29.18 -1.67 -11.50
C ARG A 393 -29.48 -0.45 -10.65
N THR A 394 -28.64 -0.18 -9.67
CA THR A 394 -28.80 0.93 -8.70
C THR A 394 -27.49 1.69 -8.59
N SER A 395 -27.04 2.29 -9.70
CA SER A 395 -25.75 3.01 -9.74
C SER A 395 -25.76 4.39 -9.07
N VAL A 396 -26.90 4.80 -8.50
CA VAL A 396 -27.14 6.10 -7.87
C VAL A 396 -27.64 5.89 -6.45
N ARG A 397 -27.13 6.68 -5.51
CA ARG A 397 -27.43 6.61 -4.07
C ARG A 397 -28.93 6.60 -3.78
N GLU A 398 -29.68 7.55 -4.31
CA GLU A 398 -31.13 7.68 -4.08
C GLU A 398 -31.90 6.40 -4.47
N LEU A 399 -31.54 5.80 -5.61
CA LEU A 399 -32.15 4.55 -6.08
C LEU A 399 -31.77 3.36 -5.18
N ALA A 400 -30.53 3.30 -4.72
CA ALA A 400 -30.10 2.26 -3.79
C ALA A 400 -30.85 2.36 -2.46
N VAL A 401 -31.01 3.58 -1.91
CA VAL A 401 -31.76 3.83 -0.67
C VAL A 401 -33.22 3.39 -0.82
N ALA A 402 -33.88 3.81 -1.89
CA ALA A 402 -35.26 3.41 -2.16
C ALA A 402 -35.39 1.89 -2.35
N ALA A 403 -34.42 1.24 -3.01
CA ALA A 403 -34.41 -0.21 -3.16
C ALA A 403 -34.20 -0.96 -1.84
N LEU A 404 -33.36 -0.43 -0.95
CA LEU A 404 -32.99 -1.05 0.33
C LEU A 404 -34.02 -0.83 1.44
N LEU A 405 -34.65 0.34 1.50
CA LEU A 405 -35.55 0.71 2.61
C LEU A 405 -37.03 0.69 2.23
N GLU A 406 -37.39 1.00 0.98
CA GLU A 406 -38.78 1.17 0.57
C GLU A 406 -39.32 -0.02 -0.24
N ASN A 407 -38.50 -0.58 -1.13
CA ASN A 407 -38.90 -1.65 -2.06
C ASN A 407 -38.35 -3.04 -1.69
N VAL A 408 -38.00 -3.24 -0.42
CA VAL A 408 -37.44 -4.51 0.07
C VAL A 408 -38.55 -5.48 0.53
N SER A 409 -38.38 -6.76 0.22
CA SER A 409 -39.22 -7.84 0.75
C SER A 409 -38.65 -8.35 2.07
N TRP A 410 -39.12 -7.78 3.18
CA TRP A 410 -38.70 -8.16 4.54
C TRP A 410 -38.90 -9.67 4.80
N GLY A 411 -37.99 -10.27 5.56
CA GLY A 411 -37.94 -11.70 5.86
C GLY A 411 -37.35 -12.58 4.75
N THR A 412 -36.93 -12.01 3.62
CA THR A 412 -36.24 -12.75 2.54
C THR A 412 -34.83 -12.20 2.29
N PRO A 413 -33.81 -13.05 2.07
CA PRO A 413 -32.46 -12.57 1.78
C PRO A 413 -32.42 -11.72 0.50
N LEU A 414 -31.82 -10.53 0.61
CA LEU A 414 -31.68 -9.58 -0.48
C LEU A 414 -30.33 -9.76 -1.17
N ARG A 415 -30.33 -9.95 -2.50
CA ARG A 415 -29.09 -10.05 -3.27
C ARG A 415 -28.59 -8.67 -3.68
N LEU A 416 -27.32 -8.42 -3.42
CA LEU A 416 -26.61 -7.20 -3.79
C LEU A 416 -25.46 -7.57 -4.73
N GLU A 417 -25.27 -6.77 -5.76
CA GLU A 417 -24.02 -6.76 -6.51
C GLU A 417 -23.22 -5.54 -6.04
N VAL A 418 -21.97 -5.76 -5.62
CA VAL A 418 -21.09 -4.70 -5.13
C VAL A 418 -19.77 -4.69 -5.88
N GLN A 419 -19.28 -3.50 -6.19
CA GLN A 419 -17.91 -3.28 -6.63
C GLN A 419 -17.04 -3.05 -5.39
N ARG A 420 -16.17 -4.02 -5.09
CA ARG A 420 -15.24 -3.98 -3.95
C ARG A 420 -13.85 -3.58 -4.41
N GLY A 421 -13.18 -2.74 -3.63
CA GLY A 421 -11.81 -2.28 -3.92
C GLY A 421 -11.78 -1.03 -4.79
N VAL A 422 -10.60 -0.67 -5.27
CA VAL A 422 -10.35 0.57 -6.02
C VAL A 422 -9.82 0.29 -7.43
N PRO A 423 -10.15 1.11 -8.43
CA PRO A 423 -9.65 0.92 -9.78
C PRO A 423 -8.15 1.25 -9.87
N GLN A 424 -7.49 0.70 -10.88
CA GLN A 424 -6.14 1.14 -11.26
C GLN A 424 -6.16 2.62 -11.67
N PRO A 425 -5.12 3.42 -11.31
CA PRO A 425 -3.85 3.03 -10.69
C PRO A 425 -3.82 3.13 -9.15
N TYR A 426 -4.98 3.24 -8.48
CA TYR A 426 -5.04 3.49 -7.03
C TYR A 426 -4.88 2.24 -6.17
N ALA A 427 -5.00 1.07 -6.79
CA ALA A 427 -4.91 -0.21 -6.09
C ALA A 427 -3.49 -0.48 -5.57
N THR A 428 -3.43 -1.20 -4.46
CA THR A 428 -2.22 -1.74 -3.87
C THR A 428 -1.76 -2.99 -4.62
N HIS A 429 -0.45 -3.29 -4.56
CA HIS A 429 0.05 -4.57 -5.05
C HIS A 429 -0.70 -5.75 -4.41
N PRO A 430 -1.18 -6.74 -5.17
CA PRO A 430 -1.91 -7.88 -4.61
C PRO A 430 -1.05 -8.80 -3.73
N ARG A 431 0.28 -8.74 -3.88
CA ARG A 431 1.26 -9.58 -3.18
C ARG A 431 2.35 -8.74 -2.51
N LEU A 432 2.01 -8.05 -1.42
CA LEU A 432 2.97 -7.23 -0.65
C LEU A 432 4.00 -8.07 0.10
N ASP A 433 3.69 -9.34 0.38
CA ASP A 433 4.60 -10.33 0.95
C ASP A 433 5.81 -10.61 0.03
N LEU A 434 5.59 -10.54 -1.29
CA LEU A 434 6.56 -10.90 -2.30
C LEU A 434 7.18 -9.69 -3.00
N PHE A 435 6.42 -8.59 -3.12
CA PHE A 435 6.83 -7.39 -3.85
C PHE A 435 6.57 -6.11 -3.07
N VAL A 436 7.32 -5.07 -3.43
CA VAL A 436 7.20 -3.64 -3.08
C VAL A 436 7.33 -3.27 -1.61
N SER A 437 6.86 -4.08 -0.67
CA SER A 437 7.00 -3.83 0.77
C SER A 437 8.46 -3.92 1.20
N ASP A 438 8.83 -3.23 2.28
CA ASP A 438 10.20 -3.20 2.77
C ASP A 438 10.68 -4.57 3.27
N SER A 439 9.75 -5.41 3.75
CA SER A 439 10.02 -6.79 4.18
C SER A 439 9.99 -7.81 3.05
N SER A 440 9.55 -7.42 1.85
CA SER A 440 9.47 -8.32 0.71
C SER A 440 10.85 -8.63 0.12
N PRO A 441 11.05 -9.82 -0.50
CA PRO A 441 12.25 -10.10 -1.28
C PRO A 441 12.51 -9.10 -2.41
N HIS A 442 11.44 -8.45 -2.92
CA HIS A 442 11.50 -7.47 -3.99
C HIS A 442 11.05 -6.08 -3.53
N SER A 443 11.75 -5.50 -2.54
CA SER A 443 11.41 -4.17 -2.03
C SER A 443 11.47 -3.10 -3.12
N MET A 444 10.52 -2.17 -3.07
CA MET A 444 10.37 -1.13 -4.09
C MET A 444 11.64 -0.28 -4.24
N GLN A 445 12.32 0.03 -3.13
CA GLN A 445 13.53 0.86 -3.14
C GLN A 445 14.73 0.18 -3.83
N THR A 446 14.74 -1.15 -3.87
CA THR A 446 15.84 -1.93 -4.45
C THR A 446 15.60 -2.29 -5.90
N PHE A 447 14.34 -2.59 -6.25
CA PHE A 447 13.99 -3.13 -7.57
C PHE A 447 13.21 -2.15 -8.45
N GLY A 448 12.44 -1.23 -7.86
CA GLY A 448 11.45 -0.42 -8.59
C GLY A 448 10.39 -1.28 -9.29
N CYS A 449 9.62 -0.66 -10.17
CA CYS A 449 8.53 -1.28 -10.93
C CYS A 449 9.00 -1.72 -12.33
N THR A 450 9.81 -0.90 -12.99
CA THR A 450 10.21 -1.10 -14.39
C THR A 450 11.12 -2.31 -14.63
N ILE A 451 11.77 -2.85 -13.59
CA ILE A 451 12.55 -4.09 -13.75
C ILE A 451 11.64 -5.28 -14.06
N CYS A 452 10.46 -5.33 -13.44
CA CYS A 452 9.45 -6.37 -13.64
C CYS A 452 8.49 -6.01 -14.79
N HIS A 453 7.91 -4.83 -14.76
CA HIS A 453 6.84 -4.45 -15.70
C HIS A 453 7.35 -3.86 -17.01
N GLN A 454 8.63 -3.52 -17.15
CA GLN A 454 9.18 -2.70 -18.25
C GLN A 454 8.51 -1.31 -18.31
N GLY A 455 8.50 -0.66 -19.48
CA GLY A 455 7.94 0.68 -19.67
C GLY A 455 8.97 1.80 -19.57
N GLN A 456 8.48 3.01 -19.77
CA GLN A 456 9.29 4.22 -19.70
C GLN A 456 9.17 4.85 -18.31
N GLY A 457 10.00 4.40 -17.36
CA GLY A 457 9.91 4.83 -15.97
C GLY A 457 10.25 6.30 -15.71
N SER A 458 10.84 7.03 -16.66
CA SER A 458 11.05 8.47 -16.55
C SER A 458 9.81 9.31 -16.91
N ALA A 459 8.81 8.70 -17.55
CA ALA A 459 7.59 9.40 -17.97
C ALA A 459 6.64 9.66 -16.79
N THR A 460 5.96 10.79 -16.83
CA THR A 460 5.01 11.24 -15.79
C THR A 460 3.60 11.42 -16.35
N SER A 461 3.27 10.71 -17.43
CA SER A 461 1.94 10.73 -18.01
C SER A 461 1.64 9.40 -18.67
N PHE A 462 0.39 8.96 -18.54
CA PHE A 462 -0.10 7.66 -19.02
C PHE A 462 0.36 7.29 -20.44
N LYS A 463 0.18 8.21 -21.40
CA LYS A 463 0.51 7.99 -22.82
C LYS A 463 2.01 7.83 -23.13
N TRP A 464 2.88 8.37 -22.27
CA TRP A 464 4.35 8.31 -22.46
C TRP A 464 5.01 7.22 -21.63
N SER A 465 4.38 6.73 -20.57
CA SER A 465 4.88 5.62 -19.75
C SER A 465 4.96 4.28 -20.51
N SER A 466 4.46 4.25 -21.75
CA SER A 466 4.51 3.09 -22.64
C SER A 466 3.76 1.88 -22.06
N HIS A 467 2.61 2.12 -21.43
CA HIS A 467 1.69 1.07 -21.02
C HIS A 467 1.26 0.24 -22.23
N SER A 468 1.16 -1.08 -22.07
CA SER A 468 0.66 -1.97 -23.12
C SER A 468 -0.70 -2.53 -22.75
N PRO A 469 -1.71 -2.39 -23.62
CA PRO A 469 -3.03 -2.96 -23.38
C PRO A 469 -2.99 -4.49 -23.51
N ASN A 470 -3.84 -5.17 -22.75
CA ASN A 470 -4.05 -6.61 -22.84
C ASN A 470 -4.81 -7.00 -24.11
N SER A 471 -5.69 -6.16 -24.63
CA SER A 471 -6.51 -6.47 -25.81
C SER A 471 -6.65 -5.29 -26.77
N PRO A 472 -6.98 -5.54 -28.06
CA PRO A 472 -7.30 -4.47 -29.01
C PRO A 472 -8.44 -3.58 -28.51
N LYS A 473 -9.48 -4.15 -27.89
CA LYS A 473 -10.59 -3.38 -27.30
C LYS A 473 -10.08 -2.40 -26.23
N GLN A 474 -9.22 -2.85 -25.33
CA GLN A 474 -8.62 -1.98 -24.32
C GLN A 474 -7.76 -0.89 -24.96
N SER A 475 -7.04 -1.21 -26.04
CA SER A 475 -6.24 -0.22 -26.77
C SER A 475 -7.09 0.93 -27.35
N HIS A 476 -8.28 0.62 -27.87
CA HIS A 476 -9.22 1.63 -28.36
C HIS A 476 -9.76 2.50 -27.22
N VAL A 477 -10.21 1.89 -26.12
CA VAL A 477 -10.68 2.63 -24.94
C VAL A 477 -9.57 3.54 -24.40
N TRP A 478 -8.35 3.05 -24.30
CA TRP A 478 -7.21 3.85 -23.82
C TRP A 478 -6.81 4.95 -24.79
N HIS A 479 -6.98 4.74 -26.09
CA HIS A 479 -6.76 5.78 -27.10
C HIS A 479 -7.73 6.94 -26.89
N ASP A 480 -9.02 6.63 -26.75
CA ASP A 480 -10.09 7.63 -26.63
C ASP A 480 -10.06 8.34 -25.27
N GLU A 481 -9.88 7.60 -24.17
CA GLU A 481 -9.95 8.17 -22.81
C GLU A 481 -8.64 8.81 -22.35
N TYR A 482 -7.49 8.25 -22.73
CA TYR A 482 -6.18 8.64 -22.20
C TYR A 482 -5.19 9.11 -23.26
N GLY A 483 -5.60 9.18 -24.53
CA GLY A 483 -4.72 9.56 -25.64
C GLY A 483 -3.58 8.56 -25.84
N TRP A 484 -3.83 7.27 -25.56
CA TRP A 484 -2.83 6.22 -25.71
C TRP A 484 -2.38 6.07 -27.17
N PHE A 485 -1.09 5.79 -27.35
CA PHE A 485 -0.50 5.44 -28.62
C PHE A 485 0.68 4.48 -28.40
N ASN A 486 1.04 3.72 -29.44
CA ASN A 486 2.26 2.92 -29.40
C ASN A 486 3.49 3.83 -29.55
N ASN A 487 4.29 3.94 -28.49
CA ASN A 487 5.50 4.76 -28.51
C ASN A 487 6.65 4.06 -29.24
N HIS A 488 6.77 4.32 -30.54
CA HIS A 488 7.83 3.75 -31.40
C HIS A 488 9.25 4.17 -31.00
N HIS A 489 9.42 5.19 -30.16
CA HIS A 489 10.73 5.64 -29.69
C HIS A 489 11.21 4.91 -28.43
N TRP A 490 10.35 4.09 -27.81
CA TRP A 490 10.68 3.33 -26.61
C TRP A 490 10.63 1.83 -26.88
N ILE A 491 11.80 1.21 -26.96
CA ILE A 491 11.96 -0.19 -27.38
C ILE A 491 11.55 -1.22 -26.31
N TYR A 492 11.28 -0.78 -25.07
CA TYR A 492 10.83 -1.62 -23.96
C TYR A 492 9.49 -1.15 -23.40
N PRO A 493 8.39 -1.27 -24.17
CA PRO A 493 7.06 -0.97 -23.64
C PRO A 493 6.76 -1.87 -22.43
N MET A 494 5.84 -1.45 -21.57
CA MET A 494 5.42 -2.27 -20.44
C MET A 494 4.89 -3.60 -20.96
N LEU A 495 5.09 -4.67 -20.21
CA LEU A 495 4.50 -5.95 -20.53
C LEU A 495 2.98 -5.87 -20.27
N PRO A 496 2.13 -6.33 -21.20
CA PRO A 496 0.73 -6.59 -20.88
C PRO A 496 0.64 -7.54 -19.69
N GLN A 497 -0.38 -7.40 -18.85
CA GLN A 497 -0.59 -8.19 -17.63
C GLN A 497 -0.40 -9.70 -17.83
N ARG A 498 -0.87 -10.23 -18.97
CA ARG A 498 -0.74 -11.67 -19.29
C ARG A 498 0.72 -12.17 -19.39
N PHE A 499 1.68 -11.27 -19.59
CA PHE A 499 3.10 -11.56 -19.77
C PHE A 499 3.98 -11.04 -18.63
N GLU A 500 3.43 -10.45 -17.56
CA GLU A 500 4.25 -9.84 -16.51
C GLU A 500 5.24 -10.81 -15.85
N GLU A 501 4.80 -12.05 -15.60
CA GLU A 501 5.64 -13.08 -15.00
C GLU A 501 6.85 -13.44 -15.88
N SER A 502 6.84 -13.20 -17.20
CA SER A 502 7.99 -13.50 -18.06
C SER A 502 9.26 -12.75 -17.65
N SER A 503 9.11 -11.64 -16.92
CA SER A 503 10.25 -10.90 -16.37
C SER A 503 10.93 -11.58 -15.18
N CYS A 504 10.30 -12.53 -14.50
CA CYS A 504 10.91 -13.24 -13.36
C CYS A 504 12.20 -13.97 -13.77
N LEU A 505 12.25 -14.47 -15.01
CA LEU A 505 13.42 -15.12 -15.61
C LEU A 505 14.62 -14.17 -15.81
N LYS A 506 14.51 -12.87 -15.54
CA LYS A 506 15.68 -11.97 -15.54
C LYS A 506 16.67 -12.26 -14.40
N CYS A 507 16.18 -12.89 -13.32
CA CYS A 507 16.98 -13.22 -12.14
C CYS A 507 16.82 -14.69 -11.74
N HIS A 508 15.62 -15.25 -11.90
CA HIS A 508 15.29 -16.63 -11.55
C HIS A 508 15.49 -17.57 -12.73
N HIS A 509 16.74 -17.75 -13.18
CA HIS A 509 17.05 -18.53 -14.38
C HIS A 509 16.77 -20.03 -14.24
N GLU A 510 16.91 -20.58 -13.04
CA GLU A 510 16.74 -22.01 -12.79
C GLU A 510 15.28 -22.39 -12.52
N VAL A 511 14.43 -21.42 -12.18
CA VAL A 511 12.98 -21.56 -11.89
C VAL A 511 12.65 -22.44 -10.67
N VAL A 512 13.60 -23.25 -10.18
CA VAL A 512 13.45 -24.10 -8.99
C VAL A 512 13.06 -23.29 -7.75
N ASP A 513 13.57 -22.06 -7.63
CA ASP A 513 13.27 -21.16 -6.53
C ASP A 513 11.91 -20.45 -6.64
N LEU A 514 11.21 -20.64 -7.76
CA LEU A 514 9.82 -20.21 -7.97
C LEU A 514 8.81 -21.33 -7.73
N GLU A 515 9.27 -22.54 -7.42
CA GLU A 515 8.40 -23.67 -7.04
C GLU A 515 7.70 -23.40 -5.69
N PRO A 516 6.58 -24.09 -5.41
CA PRO A 516 5.96 -24.11 -4.10
C PRO A 516 6.98 -24.46 -2.99
N SER A 517 6.95 -23.69 -1.90
CA SER A 517 7.84 -23.85 -0.75
C SER A 517 7.08 -23.67 0.56
N GLU A 518 7.71 -24.00 1.70
CA GLU A 518 7.11 -23.75 3.02
C GLU A 518 6.77 -22.26 3.24
N ARG A 519 7.61 -21.36 2.70
CA ARG A 519 7.39 -19.91 2.78
C ARG A 519 6.30 -19.42 1.83
N PHE A 520 6.21 -20.02 0.64
CA PHE A 520 5.24 -19.67 -0.39
C PHE A 520 4.56 -20.94 -0.90
N PRO A 521 3.45 -21.36 -0.25
CA PRO A 521 2.73 -22.57 -0.64
C PRO A 521 2.17 -22.50 -2.06
N GLU A 522 1.77 -21.30 -2.48
CA GLU A 522 1.48 -21.01 -3.89
C GLU A 522 2.76 -20.52 -4.58
N PRO A 523 3.05 -21.01 -5.80
CA PRO A 523 4.26 -20.62 -6.51
C PRO A 523 4.26 -19.09 -6.74
N PRO A 524 5.37 -18.38 -6.45
CA PRO A 524 5.50 -16.95 -6.69
C PRO A 524 5.18 -16.47 -8.12
N ALA A 525 5.41 -17.33 -9.12
CA ALA A 525 5.15 -17.07 -10.55
C ALA A 525 4.55 -18.31 -11.24
N PRO A 526 3.25 -18.59 -11.04
CA PRO A 526 2.62 -19.84 -11.47
C PRO A 526 2.72 -20.09 -12.98
N LYS A 527 2.61 -19.05 -13.82
CA LYS A 527 2.66 -19.21 -15.29
C LYS A 527 4.07 -19.53 -15.76
N VAL A 528 5.09 -18.93 -15.15
CA VAL A 528 6.49 -19.23 -15.48
C VAL A 528 6.84 -20.66 -15.10
N VAL A 529 6.45 -21.08 -13.89
CA VAL A 529 6.68 -22.46 -13.42
C VAL A 529 5.96 -23.47 -14.33
N ALA A 530 4.70 -23.22 -14.65
CA ALA A 530 3.94 -24.06 -15.59
C ALA A 530 4.61 -24.12 -16.97
N GLY A 531 5.03 -22.98 -17.52
CA GLY A 531 5.75 -22.91 -18.80
C GLY A 531 7.08 -23.68 -18.77
N TYR A 532 7.83 -23.56 -17.67
CA TYR A 532 9.08 -24.30 -17.47
C TYR A 532 8.86 -25.82 -17.43
N HIS A 533 7.83 -26.28 -16.73
CA HIS A 533 7.45 -27.70 -16.74
C HIS A 533 7.05 -28.21 -18.12
N LEU A 534 6.30 -27.42 -18.89
CA LEU A 534 5.93 -27.79 -20.26
C LEU A 534 7.17 -27.93 -21.16
N ILE A 535 8.10 -26.97 -21.11
CA ILE A 535 9.38 -27.03 -21.83
C ILE A 535 10.15 -28.30 -21.48
N ARG A 536 10.18 -28.67 -20.19
CA ARG A 536 10.88 -29.86 -19.72
C ARG A 536 10.17 -31.16 -20.13
N GLN A 537 8.86 -31.21 -19.96
CA GLN A 537 8.03 -32.39 -20.23
C GLN A 537 8.04 -32.75 -21.71
N TYR A 538 7.92 -31.76 -22.60
CA TYR A 538 7.94 -31.96 -24.04
C TYR A 538 9.35 -31.96 -24.64
N GLY A 539 10.39 -31.77 -23.81
CA GLY A 539 11.78 -31.80 -24.25
C GLY A 539 12.12 -30.72 -25.28
N CYS A 540 11.50 -29.53 -25.19
CA CYS A 540 11.67 -28.48 -26.20
C CYS A 540 13.14 -28.07 -26.37
N TYR A 541 13.96 -28.16 -25.32
CA TYR A 541 15.41 -27.93 -25.35
C TYR A 541 16.18 -28.92 -26.25
N GLY A 542 15.60 -30.07 -26.60
CA GLY A 542 16.19 -31.04 -27.52
C GLY A 542 16.15 -30.58 -28.97
N CYS A 543 15.17 -29.73 -29.33
CA CYS A 543 14.99 -29.21 -30.68
C CYS A 543 15.08 -27.68 -30.78
N HIS A 544 15.11 -26.94 -29.67
CA HIS A 544 15.15 -25.48 -29.68
C HIS A 544 16.32 -24.94 -28.85
N GLU A 545 16.91 -23.84 -29.32
CA GLU A 545 17.95 -23.11 -28.59
C GLU A 545 17.34 -22.37 -27.39
N ILE A 546 17.55 -22.89 -26.18
CA ILE A 546 17.15 -22.27 -24.92
C ILE A 546 18.41 -21.88 -24.14
N LYS A 547 18.64 -20.58 -23.93
CA LYS A 547 19.77 -20.07 -23.15
C LYS A 547 19.72 -20.64 -21.73
N GLY A 548 20.80 -21.32 -21.31
CA GLY A 548 20.90 -22.00 -20.00
C GLY A 548 21.05 -23.52 -20.07
N TRP A 549 20.84 -24.13 -21.25
CA TRP A 549 20.86 -25.60 -21.44
C TRP A 549 21.84 -26.10 -22.52
N SER A 550 22.78 -25.29 -23.02
CA SER A 550 23.65 -25.67 -24.15
C SER A 550 25.14 -25.36 -23.93
N GLY A 551 25.99 -26.38 -24.11
CA GLY A 551 27.43 -26.21 -24.40
C GLY A 551 27.66 -25.66 -25.82
N PRO A 552 28.90 -25.27 -26.17
CA PRO A 552 29.16 -24.24 -27.18
C PRO A 552 28.86 -24.57 -28.66
N ASP A 553 28.64 -25.83 -29.05
CA ASP A 553 28.79 -26.21 -30.47
C ASP A 553 27.60 -26.94 -31.15
N GLN A 554 26.39 -26.97 -30.56
CA GLN A 554 25.24 -27.59 -31.26
C GLN A 554 23.97 -26.75 -31.22
N ARG A 555 23.53 -26.30 -32.41
CA ARG A 555 22.14 -25.89 -32.69
C ARG A 555 21.41 -27.08 -33.31
N VAL A 556 20.43 -27.64 -32.60
CA VAL A 556 19.63 -28.79 -33.07
C VAL A 556 18.25 -28.36 -33.62
N GLY A 557 17.81 -27.11 -33.43
CA GLY A 557 16.66 -26.57 -34.19
C GLY A 557 16.26 -25.11 -33.87
N PRO A 558 15.06 -24.67 -34.30
CA PRO A 558 14.68 -23.25 -34.42
C PRO A 558 14.49 -22.53 -33.07
N ASP A 559 14.37 -21.21 -33.09
CA ASP A 559 14.20 -20.40 -31.87
C ASP A 559 12.74 -20.40 -31.39
N LEU A 560 12.48 -20.74 -30.11
CA LEU A 560 11.13 -20.72 -29.50
C LEU A 560 10.47 -19.33 -29.50
N ARG A 561 11.23 -18.26 -29.76
CA ARG A 561 10.70 -16.90 -29.88
C ARG A 561 9.95 -16.66 -31.20
N LEU A 562 9.98 -17.63 -32.12
CA LEU A 562 9.32 -17.56 -33.44
C LEU A 562 8.36 -18.75 -33.56
N GLU A 563 7.18 -18.64 -32.96
CA GLU A 563 6.10 -19.61 -33.21
C GLU A 563 5.65 -19.50 -34.68
N PRO A 564 5.63 -20.62 -35.42
CA PRO A 564 5.01 -20.62 -36.74
C PRO A 564 3.49 -20.63 -36.63
N ASN A 565 2.83 -19.77 -37.40
CA ASN A 565 1.36 -19.56 -37.34
C ASN A 565 0.55 -20.67 -38.05
N TYR A 566 0.99 -21.93 -38.01
CA TYR A 566 0.36 -23.01 -38.80
C TYR A 566 -1.08 -23.29 -38.35
N HIS A 567 -1.32 -23.25 -37.04
CA HIS A 567 -2.64 -23.46 -36.44
C HIS A 567 -3.63 -22.38 -36.90
N GLU A 568 -3.23 -21.11 -36.84
CA GLU A 568 -4.03 -19.96 -37.23
C GLU A 568 -4.30 -19.94 -38.73
N VAL A 569 -3.33 -20.36 -39.55
CA VAL A 569 -3.51 -20.49 -40.99
C VAL A 569 -4.52 -21.60 -41.29
N ALA A 570 -4.43 -22.76 -40.66
CA ALA A 570 -5.38 -23.85 -40.90
C ALA A 570 -6.80 -23.50 -40.42
N GLN A 571 -6.95 -22.77 -39.29
CA GLN A 571 -8.25 -22.24 -38.89
C GLN A 571 -8.82 -21.25 -39.91
N ALA A 572 -7.98 -20.39 -40.51
CA ALA A 572 -8.41 -19.47 -41.55
C ALA A 572 -8.85 -20.21 -42.83
N VAL A 573 -8.18 -21.31 -43.19
CA VAL A 573 -8.58 -22.18 -44.30
C VAL A 573 -9.90 -22.89 -44.01
N ALA A 574 -10.12 -23.36 -42.78
CA ALA A 574 -11.34 -24.07 -42.39
C ALA A 574 -12.62 -23.22 -42.50
N VAL A 575 -12.50 -21.90 -42.37
CA VAL A 575 -13.62 -20.96 -42.47
C VAL A 575 -13.74 -20.31 -43.84
N ASP A 576 -12.92 -20.71 -44.81
CA ASP A 576 -13.02 -20.26 -46.19
C ASP A 576 -14.33 -20.80 -46.81
N PRO A 577 -15.16 -19.94 -47.45
CA PRO A 577 -16.41 -20.37 -48.09
C PRO A 577 -16.22 -21.47 -49.15
N GLY A 578 -15.05 -21.49 -49.79
CA GLY A 578 -14.61 -22.46 -50.78
C GLY A 578 -14.18 -23.81 -50.18
N ALA A 579 -13.83 -23.86 -48.89
CA ALA A 579 -13.38 -25.09 -48.24
C ALA A 579 -14.48 -26.19 -48.23
N GLN A 580 -15.76 -25.79 -48.18
CA GLN A 580 -16.89 -26.71 -48.28
C GLN A 580 -17.02 -27.36 -49.66
N GLN A 581 -16.38 -26.80 -50.69
CA GLN A 581 -16.39 -27.31 -52.07
C GLN A 581 -15.16 -28.18 -52.37
N MET A 582 -14.23 -28.28 -51.42
CA MET A 582 -13.09 -29.19 -51.45
C MET A 582 -13.49 -30.59 -51.02
N ASP A 583 -12.65 -31.58 -51.30
CA ASP A 583 -12.94 -32.97 -50.94
C ASP A 583 -12.75 -33.24 -49.43
N GLY A 584 -13.20 -34.42 -48.97
CA GLY A 584 -13.07 -34.81 -47.56
C GLY A 584 -11.62 -34.88 -47.11
N THR A 585 -10.70 -35.28 -47.99
CA THR A 585 -9.28 -35.41 -47.70
C THR A 585 -8.59 -34.07 -47.45
N PHE A 586 -8.97 -33.02 -48.19
CA PHE A 586 -8.54 -31.66 -47.89
C PHE A 586 -8.97 -31.20 -46.50
N ASN A 587 -10.23 -31.46 -46.14
CA ASN A 587 -10.79 -31.08 -44.84
C ASN A 587 -10.16 -31.87 -43.68
N ASP A 588 -9.79 -33.13 -43.91
CA ASP A 588 -9.02 -33.93 -42.96
C ASP A 588 -7.64 -33.29 -42.71
N TRP A 589 -6.91 -32.89 -43.76
CA TRP A 589 -5.63 -32.19 -43.59
C TRP A 589 -5.76 -30.85 -42.88
N VAL A 590 -6.83 -30.07 -43.14
CA VAL A 590 -7.12 -28.85 -42.39
C VAL A 590 -7.30 -29.17 -40.91
N THR A 591 -8.09 -30.19 -40.58
CA THR A 591 -8.36 -30.61 -39.20
C THR A 591 -7.10 -31.14 -38.51
N ASP A 592 -6.26 -31.87 -39.23
CA ASP A 592 -4.99 -32.39 -38.75
C ASP A 592 -3.98 -31.26 -38.46
N VAL A 593 -3.93 -30.22 -39.29
CA VAL A 593 -3.05 -29.06 -39.03
C VAL A 593 -3.62 -28.18 -37.91
N ILE A 594 -4.94 -28.11 -37.71
CA ILE A 594 -5.55 -27.43 -36.56
C ILE A 594 -5.22 -28.17 -35.26
N SER A 595 -5.36 -29.49 -35.24
CA SER A 595 -5.20 -30.32 -34.03
C SER A 595 -3.75 -30.69 -33.73
N SER A 596 -2.89 -30.77 -34.76
CA SER A 596 -1.47 -31.11 -34.68
C SER A 596 -0.65 -30.25 -35.67
N PRO A 597 -0.50 -28.94 -35.40
CA PRO A 597 0.13 -27.97 -36.32
C PRO A 597 1.59 -28.26 -36.68
N ASP A 598 2.27 -29.08 -35.88
CA ASP A 598 3.66 -29.49 -36.10
C ASP A 598 3.81 -30.66 -37.09
N GLY A 599 2.70 -31.30 -37.50
CA GLY A 599 2.70 -32.41 -38.45
C GLY A 599 3.13 -31.98 -39.85
N ASN A 600 4.33 -32.37 -40.28
CA ASN A 600 4.90 -31.96 -41.57
C ASN A 600 4.09 -32.47 -42.77
N ASP A 601 3.62 -33.72 -42.71
CA ASP A 601 2.96 -34.37 -43.84
C ASP A 601 1.60 -33.74 -44.15
N ALA A 602 0.71 -33.62 -43.16
CA ALA A 602 -0.60 -32.98 -43.34
C ALA A 602 -0.46 -31.50 -43.76
N ARG A 603 0.51 -30.77 -43.17
CA ARG A 603 0.81 -29.38 -43.53
C ARG A 603 1.28 -29.24 -44.97
N GLN A 604 2.20 -30.08 -45.41
CA GLN A 604 2.72 -30.06 -46.78
C GLN A 604 1.62 -30.41 -47.79
N ARG A 605 0.80 -31.43 -47.49
CA ARG A 605 -0.33 -31.83 -48.32
C ARG A 605 -1.40 -30.75 -48.42
N LEU A 606 -1.74 -30.12 -47.29
CA LEU A 606 -2.65 -28.98 -47.25
C LEU A 606 -2.13 -27.83 -48.11
N ARG A 607 -0.86 -27.48 -47.96
CA ARG A 607 -0.21 -26.44 -48.77
C ARG A 607 -0.25 -26.76 -50.26
N GLU A 608 0.16 -27.98 -50.64
CA GLU A 608 0.17 -28.42 -52.04
C GLU A 608 -1.23 -28.40 -52.65
N ALA A 609 -2.26 -28.75 -51.88
CA ALA A 609 -3.65 -28.67 -52.33
C ALA A 609 -4.13 -27.23 -52.53
N ILE A 610 -3.75 -26.30 -51.64
CA ILE A 610 -4.07 -24.88 -51.80
C ILE A 610 -3.31 -24.29 -53.00
N ASP A 611 -2.03 -24.62 -53.18
CA ASP A 611 -1.23 -24.17 -54.33
C ASP A 611 -1.76 -24.75 -55.65
N ALA A 612 -2.28 -25.98 -55.65
CA ALA A 612 -2.90 -26.61 -56.81
C ALA A 612 -4.26 -26.00 -57.17
N ASP A 613 -5.07 -25.65 -56.17
CA ASP A 613 -6.33 -24.92 -56.38
C ASP A 613 -6.06 -23.52 -56.92
N ALA A 614 -5.04 -22.82 -56.41
CA ALA A 614 -4.60 -21.52 -56.92
C ALA A 614 -4.18 -21.57 -58.40
N ALA A 615 -3.62 -22.69 -58.86
CA ALA A 615 -3.21 -22.87 -60.25
C ALA A 615 -4.38 -23.04 -61.23
N LEU A 616 -5.61 -23.25 -60.74
CA LEU A 616 -6.82 -23.36 -61.56
C LEU A 616 -7.36 -21.98 -62.02
N GLY A 617 -6.84 -20.87 -61.49
CA GLY A 617 -7.24 -19.53 -61.91
C GLY A 617 -8.72 -19.25 -61.66
N ASP A 618 -9.48 -18.92 -62.71
CA ASP A 618 -10.92 -18.60 -62.60
C ASP A 618 -11.78 -19.79 -62.13
N ASP A 619 -11.25 -21.01 -62.20
CA ASP A 619 -11.91 -22.24 -61.73
C ASP A 619 -11.50 -22.65 -60.30
N ALA A 620 -10.71 -21.83 -59.60
CA ALA A 620 -10.29 -22.09 -58.22
C ALA A 620 -11.48 -22.02 -57.25
N LYS A 621 -11.49 -22.94 -56.27
CA LYS A 621 -12.58 -23.03 -55.29
C LYS A 621 -12.31 -22.21 -54.05
N LEU A 622 -11.05 -22.13 -53.61
CA LEU A 622 -10.65 -21.37 -52.43
C LEU A 622 -10.47 -19.89 -52.80
N THR A 623 -10.59 -19.02 -51.80
CA THR A 623 -10.38 -17.59 -52.03
C THR A 623 -8.90 -17.25 -52.26
N ASP A 624 -8.63 -16.16 -52.98
CA ASP A 624 -7.29 -15.57 -53.14
C ASP A 624 -6.57 -15.39 -51.79
N ARG A 625 -7.35 -15.07 -50.74
CA ARG A 625 -6.83 -14.95 -49.38
C ARG A 625 -6.23 -16.25 -48.87
N THR A 626 -6.90 -17.37 -49.12
CA THR A 626 -6.41 -18.70 -48.73
C THR A 626 -5.19 -19.10 -49.57
N HIS A 627 -5.16 -18.80 -50.87
CA HIS A 627 -4.00 -19.05 -51.72
C HIS A 627 -2.75 -18.32 -51.23
N VAL A 628 -2.89 -17.07 -50.82
CA VAL A 628 -1.81 -16.27 -50.24
C VAL A 628 -1.28 -16.88 -48.93
N LEU A 629 -2.18 -17.37 -48.06
CA LEU A 629 -1.84 -17.94 -46.76
C LEU A 629 -1.05 -19.26 -46.88
N ALA A 630 -1.13 -19.97 -48.02
CA ALA A 630 -0.35 -21.18 -48.27
C ALA A 630 1.17 -20.97 -48.14
N SER A 631 1.64 -19.74 -48.38
CA SER A 631 3.05 -19.36 -48.19
C SER A 631 3.53 -19.48 -46.73
N LEU A 632 2.61 -19.35 -45.76
CA LEU A 632 2.89 -19.46 -44.32
C LEU A 632 2.88 -20.91 -43.83
N LEU A 633 2.41 -21.87 -44.64
CA LEU A 633 2.50 -23.31 -44.37
C LEU A 633 3.84 -23.92 -44.85
N LYS A 634 4.70 -23.12 -45.49
CA LYS A 634 6.03 -23.57 -45.93
C LYS A 634 6.89 -23.93 -44.73
N THR A 635 7.56 -25.08 -44.82
CA THR A 635 8.69 -25.36 -43.94
C THR A 635 9.73 -24.25 -44.12
N PRO A 636 10.18 -23.57 -43.04
CA PRO A 636 11.16 -22.51 -43.16
C PRO A 636 12.45 -23.05 -43.78
N GLU A 637 12.74 -22.66 -45.01
CA GLU A 637 14.08 -22.86 -45.58
C GLU A 637 15.03 -21.95 -44.83
N THR A 638 15.91 -22.47 -43.98
CA THR A 638 16.91 -21.65 -43.28
C THR A 638 17.89 -21.01 -44.28
N PRO A 639 18.06 -19.67 -44.29
CA PRO A 639 19.15 -19.04 -44.99
C PRO A 639 19.93 -18.10 -44.05
N GLY A 640 21.13 -18.53 -43.64
CA GLY A 640 22.22 -17.61 -43.28
C GLY A 640 22.39 -17.22 -41.81
N MET A 641 23.60 -16.73 -41.51
CA MET A 641 24.14 -16.40 -40.18
C MET A 641 23.58 -15.13 -39.53
N PHE A 642 22.45 -14.58 -40.01
CA PHE A 642 21.77 -13.48 -39.34
C PHE A 642 20.25 -13.60 -39.51
N PRO A 643 19.46 -13.56 -38.43
CA PRO A 643 18.01 -13.54 -38.54
C PRO A 643 17.54 -12.18 -39.07
N LYS A 644 16.80 -12.18 -40.19
CA LYS A 644 15.74 -11.19 -40.39
C LYS A 644 14.62 -11.55 -39.42
N VAL A 645 14.26 -10.61 -38.55
CA VAL A 645 12.98 -10.67 -37.83
C VAL A 645 11.86 -10.86 -38.86
N GLY A 646 11.09 -11.94 -38.72
CA GLY A 646 9.87 -12.13 -39.51
C GLY A 646 8.93 -10.92 -39.33
N PRO A 647 8.13 -10.54 -40.34
CA PRO A 647 7.26 -9.39 -40.20
C PRO A 647 6.23 -9.66 -39.10
N SER A 648 6.04 -8.68 -38.20
CA SER A 648 4.89 -8.69 -37.29
C SER A 648 3.59 -8.73 -38.11
N LEU A 649 2.53 -9.35 -37.56
CA LEU A 649 1.19 -9.36 -38.16
C LEU A 649 0.64 -7.95 -38.50
N ARG A 650 1.22 -6.87 -37.96
CA ARG A 650 0.89 -5.47 -38.33
C ARG A 650 1.15 -5.11 -39.79
N HIS A 651 1.93 -5.91 -40.52
CA HIS A 651 2.39 -5.57 -41.88
C HIS A 651 2.14 -6.68 -42.92
N VAL A 652 1.32 -7.68 -42.60
CA VAL A 652 0.95 -8.74 -43.55
C VAL A 652 0.26 -8.10 -44.76
N ALA A 653 -0.76 -7.26 -44.55
CA ALA A 653 -1.49 -6.56 -45.63
C ALA A 653 -0.56 -5.85 -46.64
N SER A 654 0.48 -5.15 -46.15
CA SER A 654 1.45 -4.44 -47.00
C SER A 654 2.41 -5.32 -47.81
N LYS A 655 2.43 -6.64 -47.57
CA LYS A 655 3.39 -7.56 -48.21
C LYS A 655 2.74 -8.68 -49.01
N VAL A 656 1.46 -8.95 -48.77
CA VAL A 656 0.67 -9.91 -49.55
C VAL A 656 -0.27 -9.24 -50.55
N GLY A 657 -0.14 -7.93 -50.76
CA GLY A 657 -0.85 -7.23 -51.83
C GLY A 657 -2.35 -7.08 -51.60
N PHE A 658 -2.79 -6.98 -50.34
CA PHE A 658 -4.17 -6.61 -50.04
C PHE A 658 -4.31 -5.08 -50.08
N GLU A 659 -5.09 -4.58 -51.03
CA GLU A 659 -5.87 -3.34 -50.88
C GLU A 659 -7.25 -3.65 -50.30
#